data_AF-A0A060SVY9-F1
#
_entry.id   AF-A0A060SVY9-F1
#
_cell.length_a   1.000
_cell.length_b   1.000
_cell.length_c   1.000
_cell.angle_alpha   90.00
_cell.angle_beta   90.00
_cell.angle_gamma   90.00
#
_symmetry.space_group_name_H-M   'P 1'
#
loop_
_entity.id
_entity.type
_entity.pdbx_description
1 polymer ?
#
loop_
_entity_poly.entity_id
_entity_poly.type
_entity_poly.pdbx_seq_one_letter_code
_entity_poly.pdbx_strand_id
1 'polypeptide(L)'
;MELPPAIAATRQLGLQNEWGQAAYCCVRMHYARTAIRTRTPRGSTAEIMNVLVSGASAKTVVLQLSPDHRVADLWHLLRRRRVIADLSRMQQYLVYPPYSTQPLEDSLRLGTIGISNGSTLYLRTRVLGGSSRAVGSPGAFGIHLTRFSQQTGEFPSEHPECWEYQKSPGSRGLWRCRICDQPDGIERKHIKRHEQTRKHRDKLKRFLAERTKENEPEVADSGAGPSRIPAGTGMAALSDAAASAVDAPQSQVPGHTNVRAALLDVLDESIELFHNGENSRGEAATSGIVDWDRMNEVLSQSDPLSFNDAVMARLSERLRAYLESPDGALSEGSDDEDQQAAAREEAVQNTAEEAPAGGDASSATRGQSHRRYVMNEDTSWFPWPNKETCVLDILRHIPRCAFSDKQNAVIHWALCALEVKNLPTEHAVQQVTKALQELCGVASIRYQGVMGHIYYVNDLAQLIAQEMANPRVRPLLRFLPEDANGTLSEAWQGDRWLKELDPDLATPMVRKESQDFYIYEPAQLDSHDVCMPTRWFTRGSQTYAKVWRMERTPDGQAWVVLDNAEFNVPLQRFLVALPGLIGKAAHDSSFPDPRHIIGIQDARGGIHPWTATNPASGNRWRTLASGHRVVAFPIWLYCDDTSGNLSKKWNKHNSFLFTPAGLPRRVVHHEYNIHFLATSNIAPPLEMLDGIVDQLLDCQRSGIWAWDCESKEPVLVIPSVLAMLGDNPMQSEIACHVGLAGKLFCRVCKVSRSRALDAAVATGSGENTEEPRSDAYDDDSIAGRSSGDSDDSGSISSCSVGSGAGNATRRKRDETMAEMVDRVRRFMSIGTARTRMDTLANLKSQFVEAQQIGGQANVKKTRTATGIKDSYQSFFLDKLFAITARRGTSREQRTAEVMDFLTTIPHIEDAATSPVWRIRNFDPHADTPVEILHVILLGFVKYLWRDTVSRLKEPQRNLLVTRLSSFDVSGLGVPPLAGSTLVTYARSLVGRDFRAIAQAAPFVLHGLPGIPDELQHVWVALSRLIPLVWQPEIKDISAYMNSLTGAIDHFLNATCALTPRWFNKPKFHIILHLPAHIRRFGPAMLFATEGFESFNAVIRSHSIHSNHRAPSRDIAAGMAQHNRVRHLLSGGWFRMPRVSAGCLDEVDEESSETLSNALGPTRSPWLRKLQKLDPADLHWRHVGPGPLGLLALDGFDVNILSVCRFTECFDKLDISINR
;
A
#
# COMPACT_ATOMS: atom_id res chain seq x y z
N MET A 1 -45.84 -58.32 -22.47
CA MET A 1 -45.55 -59.42 -21.55
C MET A 1 -45.15 -58.77 -20.23
N GLU A 2 -45.68 -59.03 -19.05
CA GLU A 2 -46.87 -59.69 -18.50
C GLU A 2 -46.95 -59.11 -17.06
N LEU A 3 -48.17 -58.87 -16.59
CA LEU A 3 -48.58 -58.29 -15.29
C LEU A 3 -48.82 -59.45 -14.26
N PRO A 4 -49.10 -59.31 -12.94
CA PRO A 4 -49.17 -58.14 -12.01
C PRO A 4 -48.67 -58.49 -10.53
N PRO A 5 -49.30 -58.07 -9.38
CA PRO A 5 -48.77 -57.10 -8.39
C PRO A 5 -48.85 -57.58 -6.89
N ALA A 6 -48.84 -56.63 -5.92
CA ALA A 6 -49.19 -56.72 -4.47
C ALA A 6 -48.08 -57.15 -3.47
N ILE A 7 -47.91 -56.65 -2.23
CA ILE A 7 -48.63 -55.70 -1.35
C ILE A 7 -47.64 -55.12 -0.30
N ALA A 8 -48.02 -53.96 0.25
CA ALA A 8 -47.42 -53.09 1.26
C ALA A 8 -46.95 -53.68 2.61
N ALA A 9 -45.94 -53.03 3.25
CA ALA A 9 -46.05 -52.38 4.58
C ALA A 9 -44.73 -51.70 5.06
N THR A 10 -44.81 -50.38 5.31
CA THR A 10 -44.06 -49.53 6.29
C THR A 10 -42.52 -49.36 6.16
N ARG A 11 -42.00 -48.29 5.51
CA ARG A 11 -41.60 -46.94 6.02
C ARG A 11 -40.52 -46.90 7.13
N GLN A 12 -39.34 -46.38 6.75
CA GLN A 12 -38.43 -45.43 7.42
C GLN A 12 -36.96 -45.88 7.53
N LEU A 13 -36.07 -44.96 7.11
CA LEU A 13 -34.61 -44.89 7.32
C LEU A 13 -33.72 -45.80 6.46
N GLY A 14 -33.00 -45.20 5.52
CA GLY A 14 -31.82 -45.85 4.92
C GLY A 14 -31.38 -45.26 3.59
N LEU A 15 -30.80 -44.06 3.58
CA LEU A 15 -29.89 -43.58 2.53
C LEU A 15 -29.03 -42.42 3.09
N GLN A 16 -28.21 -42.73 4.09
CA GLN A 16 -27.04 -41.93 4.51
C GLN A 16 -26.10 -42.89 5.25
N ASN A 17 -25.22 -43.63 4.55
CA ASN A 17 -24.14 -44.36 5.24
C ASN A 17 -22.97 -44.79 4.33
N GLU A 18 -22.67 -44.08 3.25
CA GLU A 18 -21.41 -44.30 2.50
C GLU A 18 -20.41 -43.13 2.61
N TRP A 19 -20.85 -41.95 3.08
CA TRP A 19 -19.95 -40.84 3.41
C TRP A 19 -19.38 -40.88 4.83
N GLY A 20 -19.92 -41.75 5.69
CA GLY A 20 -19.49 -41.89 7.08
C GLY A 20 -18.19 -42.70 7.25
N GLN A 21 -17.96 -43.73 6.44
CA GLN A 21 -16.78 -44.60 6.60
C GLN A 21 -15.49 -44.01 6.03
N ALA A 22 -15.56 -43.20 4.96
CA ALA A 22 -14.38 -42.52 4.40
C ALA A 22 -13.88 -41.38 5.31
N ALA A 23 -14.80 -40.60 5.90
CA ALA A 23 -14.46 -39.57 6.89
C ALA A 23 -13.89 -40.17 8.18
N TYR A 24 -14.34 -41.36 8.58
CA TYR A 24 -13.84 -42.06 9.78
C TYR A 24 -12.40 -42.58 9.62
N CYS A 25 -11.97 -42.93 8.39
CA CYS A 25 -10.60 -43.36 8.12
C CYS A 25 -9.59 -42.20 8.04
N CYS A 26 -9.96 -41.05 7.45
CA CYS A 26 -9.07 -39.88 7.39
C CYS A 26 -8.85 -39.21 8.76
N VAL A 27 -9.87 -39.15 9.61
CA VAL A 27 -9.75 -38.56 10.97
C VAL A 27 -8.86 -39.42 11.88
N ARG A 28 -8.81 -40.75 11.65
CA ARG A 28 -8.03 -41.68 12.47
C ARG A 28 -6.51 -41.59 12.21
N MET A 29 -6.08 -41.17 11.02
CA MET A 29 -4.65 -41.07 10.70
C MET A 29 -4.01 -39.72 11.06
N HIS A 30 -4.74 -38.59 10.99
CA HIS A 30 -4.15 -37.27 11.24
C HIS A 30 -4.05 -36.91 12.74
N TYR A 31 -4.98 -37.38 13.59
CA TYR A 31 -4.97 -37.08 15.03
C TYR A 31 -4.10 -38.03 15.89
N ALA A 32 -3.62 -39.13 15.32
CA ALA A 32 -2.80 -40.10 16.04
C ALA A 32 -1.39 -39.58 16.40
N ARG A 33 -0.89 -38.53 15.73
CA ARG A 33 0.47 -37.99 15.95
C ARG A 33 0.57 -36.87 17.00
N THR A 34 -0.55 -36.33 17.50
CA THR A 34 -0.57 -35.26 18.53
C THR A 34 -1.44 -35.58 19.76
N ALA A 35 -1.82 -36.84 19.96
CA ALA A 35 -2.63 -37.25 21.11
C ALA A 35 -1.81 -37.28 22.40
N ILE A 36 -2.26 -36.56 23.43
CA ILE A 36 -1.62 -36.56 24.75
C ILE A 36 -1.97 -37.88 25.47
N ARG A 37 -1.01 -38.82 25.51
CA ARG A 37 -1.16 -40.12 26.21
C ARG A 37 -1.19 -39.97 27.73
N THR A 38 -2.18 -40.60 28.36
CA THR A 38 -2.21 -40.93 29.79
C THR A 38 -1.51 -42.27 30.03
N ARG A 39 -0.72 -42.40 31.11
CA ARG A 39 -0.23 -43.71 31.56
C ARG A 39 -1.43 -44.45 32.17
N THR A 40 -1.91 -45.50 31.52
CA THR A 40 -2.87 -46.42 32.16
C THR A 40 -2.15 -47.18 33.28
N PRO A 41 -2.78 -47.36 34.47
CA PRO A 41 -2.29 -48.30 35.47
C PRO A 41 -2.15 -49.68 34.83
N ARG A 42 -1.01 -50.35 35.00
CA ARG A 42 -0.81 -51.71 34.48
C ARG A 42 -1.89 -52.64 35.08
N GLY A 43 -2.80 -53.12 34.23
CA GLY A 43 -3.75 -54.18 34.60
C GLY A 43 -5.24 -53.94 34.31
N SER A 44 -5.67 -52.81 33.72
CA SER A 44 -7.09 -52.62 33.34
C SER A 44 -7.31 -52.65 31.82
N THR A 45 -8.30 -53.44 31.39
CA THR A 45 -8.83 -53.51 30.02
C THR A 45 -9.86 -52.39 29.77
N ALA A 46 -9.56 -51.16 30.19
CA ALA A 46 -10.48 -50.03 30.04
C ALA A 46 -10.38 -49.44 28.62
N GLU A 47 -11.52 -49.31 27.94
CA GLU A 47 -11.64 -48.71 26.61
C GLU A 47 -11.10 -47.28 26.60
N ILE A 48 -10.17 -46.96 25.68
CA ILE A 48 -9.55 -45.62 25.58
C ILE A 48 -10.23 -44.85 24.44
N MET A 49 -10.67 -43.63 24.73
CA MET A 49 -11.33 -42.69 23.83
C MET A 49 -10.48 -41.43 23.61
N ASN A 50 -10.42 -40.95 22.36
CA ASN A 50 -9.83 -39.66 22.02
C ASN A 50 -10.88 -38.58 22.16
N VAL A 51 -10.62 -37.61 23.02
CA VAL A 51 -11.52 -36.49 23.32
C VAL A 51 -10.86 -35.20 22.87
N LEU A 52 -11.56 -34.40 22.07
CA LEU A 52 -11.07 -33.12 21.58
C LEU A 52 -11.44 -32.01 22.56
N VAL A 53 -10.51 -31.13 22.89
CA VAL A 53 -10.73 -29.93 23.71
C VAL A 53 -10.37 -28.71 22.88
N SER A 54 -11.39 -27.99 22.44
CA SER A 54 -11.26 -26.77 21.63
C SER A 54 -11.27 -25.52 22.54
N GLY A 55 -10.48 -24.50 22.20
CA GLY A 55 -10.37 -23.25 22.96
C GLY A 55 -9.28 -23.21 24.04
N ALA A 56 -8.47 -24.28 24.17
CA ALA A 56 -7.33 -24.31 25.09
C ALA A 56 -6.06 -23.63 24.52
N SER A 57 -5.93 -23.54 23.20
CA SER A 57 -4.89 -22.80 22.47
C SER A 57 -5.42 -22.37 21.08
N ALA A 58 -4.59 -21.77 20.22
CA ALA A 58 -4.95 -21.54 18.80
C ALA A 58 -5.23 -22.84 18.02
N LYS A 59 -4.84 -24.01 18.55
CA LYS A 59 -5.15 -25.36 18.03
C LYS A 59 -5.99 -26.17 19.02
N THR A 60 -6.87 -27.04 18.50
CA THR A 60 -7.66 -28.02 19.27
C THR A 60 -6.75 -29.12 19.82
N VAL A 61 -6.89 -29.46 21.10
CA VAL A 61 -6.06 -30.45 21.79
C VAL A 61 -6.78 -31.79 21.84
N VAL A 62 -6.07 -32.91 21.61
CA VAL A 62 -6.65 -34.25 21.72
C VAL A 62 -6.10 -34.97 22.95
N LEU A 63 -7.00 -35.44 23.81
CA LEU A 63 -6.70 -36.17 25.04
C LEU A 63 -7.13 -37.63 24.91
N GLN A 64 -6.27 -38.57 25.29
CA GLN A 64 -6.63 -39.98 25.43
C GLN A 64 -7.09 -40.27 26.86
N LEU A 65 -8.38 -40.56 27.00
CA LEU A 65 -9.06 -40.73 28.27
C LEU A 65 -9.83 -42.05 28.26
N SER A 66 -10.12 -42.60 29.43
CA SER A 66 -11.12 -43.68 29.60
C SER A 66 -12.48 -43.09 29.99
N PRO A 67 -13.60 -43.73 29.62
CA PRO A 67 -14.95 -43.34 30.05
C PRO A 67 -15.11 -43.16 31.57
N ASP A 68 -14.26 -43.82 32.38
CA ASP A 68 -14.28 -43.75 33.84
C ASP A 68 -13.63 -42.49 34.42
N HIS A 69 -12.87 -41.74 33.63
CA HIS A 69 -12.28 -40.48 34.09
C HIS A 69 -13.36 -39.46 34.41
N ARG A 70 -13.04 -38.58 35.35
CA ARG A 70 -13.86 -37.44 35.73
C ARG A 70 -13.42 -36.17 35.01
N VAL A 71 -14.29 -35.17 34.99
CA VAL A 71 -13.96 -33.83 34.47
C VAL A 71 -12.79 -33.21 35.25
N ALA A 72 -12.65 -33.49 36.56
CA ALA A 72 -11.46 -33.11 37.35
C ALA A 72 -10.14 -33.65 36.76
N ASP A 73 -10.14 -34.90 36.28
CA ASP A 73 -8.95 -35.53 35.71
C ASP A 73 -8.53 -34.86 34.40
N LEU A 74 -9.50 -34.36 33.63
CA LEU A 74 -9.28 -33.52 32.44
C LEU A 74 -8.55 -32.22 32.80
N TRP A 75 -8.98 -31.52 33.85
CA TRP A 75 -8.32 -30.30 34.33
C TRP A 75 -6.89 -30.56 34.77
N HIS A 76 -6.67 -31.63 35.54
CA HIS A 76 -5.34 -32.03 35.97
C HIS A 76 -4.42 -32.35 34.78
N LEU A 77 -4.93 -33.00 33.74
CA LEU A 77 -4.16 -33.31 32.53
C LEU A 77 -3.81 -32.06 31.72
N LEU A 78 -4.76 -31.16 31.52
CA LEU A 78 -4.55 -29.90 30.80
C LEU A 78 -3.53 -29.00 31.53
N ARG A 79 -3.61 -28.90 32.87
CA ARG A 79 -2.67 -28.12 33.69
C ARG A 79 -1.28 -28.76 33.75
N ARG A 80 -1.19 -30.06 34.02
CA ARG A 80 0.09 -30.79 34.12
C ARG A 80 0.92 -30.70 32.84
N ARG A 81 0.26 -30.64 31.69
CA ARG A 81 0.91 -30.52 30.38
C ARG A 81 1.09 -29.06 29.93
N ARG A 82 0.83 -28.08 30.81
CA ARG A 82 0.91 -26.63 30.56
C ARG A 82 0.09 -26.16 29.35
N VAL A 83 -0.97 -26.89 29.02
CA VAL A 83 -1.92 -26.54 27.93
C VAL A 83 -2.79 -25.35 28.37
N ILE A 84 -3.06 -25.26 29.67
CA ILE A 84 -3.75 -24.14 30.30
C ILE A 84 -2.92 -23.62 31.49
N ALA A 85 -2.94 -22.31 31.71
CA ALA A 85 -2.27 -21.65 32.83
C ALA A 85 -3.22 -21.47 34.02
N ASP A 86 -2.68 -21.45 35.24
CA ASP A 86 -3.43 -21.11 36.44
C ASP A 86 -3.51 -19.57 36.56
N LEU A 87 -4.68 -19.00 36.33
CA LEU A 87 -4.88 -17.56 36.20
C LEU A 87 -5.77 -17.02 37.33
N SER A 88 -5.22 -16.17 38.19
CA SER A 88 -5.91 -15.63 39.38
C SER A 88 -7.10 -14.71 39.07
N ARG A 89 -7.20 -14.13 37.87
CA ARG A 89 -8.28 -13.21 37.45
C ARG A 89 -9.25 -13.80 36.41
N MET A 90 -9.01 -15.02 35.93
CA MET A 90 -9.83 -15.67 34.89
C MET A 90 -10.19 -17.10 35.29
N GLN A 91 -11.47 -17.37 35.45
CA GLN A 91 -11.98 -18.71 35.69
C GLN A 91 -12.23 -19.41 34.35
N GLN A 92 -11.48 -20.48 34.08
CA GLN A 92 -11.70 -21.33 32.92
C GLN A 92 -12.70 -22.44 33.29
N TYR A 93 -13.58 -22.81 32.36
CA TYR A 93 -14.54 -23.90 32.55
C TYR A 93 -14.75 -24.70 31.26
N LEU A 94 -15.09 -25.99 31.37
CA LEU A 94 -15.36 -26.87 30.24
C LEU A 94 -16.87 -26.97 30.01
N VAL A 95 -17.27 -26.98 28.75
CA VAL A 95 -18.66 -27.17 28.32
C VAL A 95 -18.70 -28.27 27.27
N TYR A 96 -19.67 -29.17 27.39
CA TYR A 96 -19.99 -30.15 26.36
C TYR A 96 -21.43 -29.91 25.91
N PRO A 97 -21.67 -29.05 24.90
CA PRO A 97 -23.01 -28.63 24.51
C PRO A 97 -24.03 -29.75 24.26
N PRO A 98 -23.64 -30.93 23.73
CA PRO A 98 -24.56 -32.07 23.61
C PRO A 98 -25.13 -32.57 24.94
N TYR A 99 -24.43 -32.36 26.07
CA TYR A 99 -24.89 -32.71 27.41
C TYR A 99 -25.39 -31.49 28.20
N SER A 100 -24.62 -30.41 28.24
CA SER A 100 -24.97 -29.18 28.95
C SER A 100 -24.27 -27.97 28.36
N THR A 101 -24.98 -26.85 28.26
CA THR A 101 -24.41 -25.54 27.92
C THR A 101 -23.82 -24.82 29.13
N GLN A 102 -23.99 -25.37 30.34
CA GLN A 102 -23.38 -24.87 31.58
C GLN A 102 -22.00 -25.53 31.82
N PRO A 103 -21.15 -24.96 32.71
CA PRO A 103 -19.91 -25.61 33.13
C PRO A 103 -20.15 -27.05 33.60
N LEU A 104 -19.34 -27.99 33.12
CA LEU A 104 -19.35 -29.35 33.62
C LEU A 104 -18.79 -29.39 35.05
N GLU A 105 -19.45 -30.14 35.93
CA GLU A 105 -18.98 -30.37 37.30
C GLU A 105 -17.81 -31.37 37.33
N ASP A 106 -16.84 -31.10 38.18
CA ASP A 106 -15.59 -31.87 38.30
C ASP A 106 -15.80 -33.34 38.69
N SER A 107 -16.93 -33.66 39.35
CA SER A 107 -17.28 -35.01 39.81
C SER A 107 -17.85 -35.92 38.72
N LEU A 108 -18.30 -35.36 37.58
CA LEU A 108 -18.97 -36.10 36.51
C LEU A 108 -18.01 -37.03 35.77
N ARG A 109 -18.43 -38.28 35.53
CA ARG A 109 -17.68 -39.25 34.72
C ARG A 109 -17.98 -39.06 33.23
N LEU A 110 -16.96 -39.13 32.38
CA LEU A 110 -17.08 -38.83 30.95
C LEU A 110 -18.06 -39.75 30.23
N GLY A 111 -18.02 -41.06 30.53
CA GLY A 111 -18.95 -42.03 29.94
C GLY A 111 -20.41 -41.78 30.34
N THR A 112 -20.67 -41.32 31.56
CA THR A 112 -22.04 -41.05 32.04
C THR A 112 -22.67 -39.81 31.40
N ILE A 113 -21.86 -38.88 30.90
CA ILE A 113 -22.33 -37.65 30.24
C ILE A 113 -22.30 -37.75 28.71
N GLY A 114 -22.18 -38.97 28.17
CA GLY A 114 -22.25 -39.24 26.73
C GLY A 114 -21.03 -38.73 25.95
N ILE A 115 -19.89 -38.52 26.62
CA ILE A 115 -18.63 -38.24 25.94
C ILE A 115 -18.04 -39.57 25.53
N SER A 116 -17.84 -39.74 24.23
CA SER A 116 -17.26 -40.92 23.59
C SER A 116 -16.09 -40.52 22.67
N ASN A 117 -15.47 -41.49 22.03
CA ASN A 117 -14.37 -41.26 21.09
C ASN A 117 -14.79 -40.28 19.96
N GLY A 118 -14.03 -39.20 19.79
CA GLY A 118 -14.32 -38.11 18.84
C GLY A 118 -15.16 -36.96 19.41
N SER A 119 -15.61 -37.05 20.66
CA SER A 119 -16.38 -35.97 21.30
C SER A 119 -15.53 -34.71 21.49
N THR A 120 -16.12 -33.55 21.20
CA THR A 120 -15.44 -32.24 21.35
C THR A 120 -16.02 -31.44 22.51
N LEU A 121 -15.19 -31.18 23.52
CA LEU A 121 -15.45 -30.23 24.61
C LEU A 121 -14.89 -28.86 24.25
N TYR A 122 -15.52 -27.83 24.79
CA TYR A 122 -15.12 -26.44 24.59
C TYR A 122 -14.63 -25.86 25.92
N LEU A 123 -13.36 -25.45 25.96
CA LEU A 123 -12.81 -24.65 27.04
C LEU A 123 -13.26 -23.20 26.85
N ARG A 124 -13.91 -22.64 27.87
CA ARG A 124 -14.32 -21.24 27.91
C ARG A 124 -13.67 -20.54 29.08
N THR A 125 -13.44 -19.25 28.94
CA THR A 125 -12.86 -18.41 29.99
C THR A 125 -13.84 -17.32 30.42
N ARG A 126 -13.90 -17.06 31.73
CA ARG A 126 -14.69 -15.99 32.33
C ARG A 126 -13.77 -15.11 33.17
N VAL A 127 -13.78 -13.81 32.91
CA VAL A 127 -13.10 -12.83 33.75
C VAL A 127 -13.90 -12.64 35.04
N LEU A 128 -13.25 -12.83 36.20
CA LEU A 128 -13.87 -12.58 37.50
C LEU A 128 -14.17 -11.06 37.61
N GLY A 129 -15.39 -10.70 37.97
CA GLY A 129 -15.87 -9.31 37.99
C GLY A 129 -16.48 -8.78 36.67
N GLY A 130 -16.56 -9.59 35.61
CA GLY A 130 -17.29 -9.25 34.38
C GLY A 130 -18.77 -9.68 34.42
N SER A 131 -19.68 -8.86 33.86
CA SER A 131 -21.10 -9.22 33.74
C SER A 131 -21.28 -10.44 32.83
N SER A 132 -21.92 -11.51 33.32
CA SER A 132 -22.24 -12.69 32.51
C SER A 132 -23.37 -12.39 31.52
N ARG A 133 -23.20 -12.77 30.25
CA ARG A 133 -24.28 -12.84 29.24
C ARG A 133 -25.42 -13.70 29.78
N ALA A 134 -26.62 -13.14 29.88
CA ALA A 134 -27.85 -13.91 30.04
C ALA A 134 -28.21 -14.60 28.71
N VAL A 135 -28.60 -15.87 28.78
CA VAL A 135 -29.15 -16.65 27.68
C VAL A 135 -30.68 -16.68 27.87
N GLY A 136 -31.45 -16.27 26.86
CA GLY A 136 -32.91 -16.49 26.84
C GLY A 136 -33.74 -15.61 25.89
N SER A 137 -34.06 -16.18 24.73
CA SER A 137 -35.31 -16.11 23.93
C SER A 137 -35.84 -14.82 23.26
N PRO A 138 -36.60 -14.97 22.15
CA PRO A 138 -36.91 -13.93 21.17
C PRO A 138 -38.22 -13.19 21.50
N GLY A 139 -38.18 -11.85 21.42
CA GLY A 139 -39.39 -11.03 21.56
C GLY A 139 -39.11 -9.62 22.07
N ALA A 140 -39.02 -8.69 21.13
CA ALA A 140 -39.39 -7.28 21.21
C ALA A 140 -38.88 -6.36 22.36
N PHE A 141 -38.32 -5.22 21.90
CA PHE A 141 -38.11 -3.91 22.54
C PHE A 141 -36.98 -3.71 23.56
N GLY A 142 -35.97 -2.96 23.09
CA GLY A 142 -35.53 -1.74 23.78
C GLY A 142 -34.27 -1.82 24.65
N ILE A 143 -33.23 -1.11 24.20
CA ILE A 143 -31.99 -0.71 24.91
C ILE A 143 -30.81 -1.69 24.80
N HIS A 144 -29.88 -1.29 23.93
CA HIS A 144 -28.52 -1.80 23.75
C HIS A 144 -27.70 -1.78 25.05
N LEU A 145 -27.29 -2.96 25.56
CA LEU A 145 -26.18 -3.08 26.52
C LEU A 145 -25.30 -4.30 26.21
N THR A 146 -24.62 -4.30 25.06
CA THR A 146 -23.48 -5.20 24.77
C THR A 146 -22.52 -4.60 23.73
N ARG A 147 -22.14 -3.33 23.86
CA ARG A 147 -20.93 -2.80 23.21
C ARG A 147 -19.83 -2.65 24.25
N PHE A 148 -18.71 -3.33 24.03
CA PHE A 148 -17.44 -3.00 24.70
C PHE A 148 -17.10 -1.55 24.33
N SER A 149 -17.29 -0.62 25.26
CA SER A 149 -16.74 0.74 25.18
C SER A 149 -15.52 0.85 26.10
N GLN A 150 -14.61 1.77 25.79
CA GLN A 150 -13.39 2.07 26.56
C GLN A 150 -13.67 2.34 28.06
N GLN A 151 -14.90 2.74 28.41
CA GLN A 151 -15.35 3.01 29.78
C GLN A 151 -15.96 1.80 30.53
N THR A 152 -16.23 0.67 29.87
CA THR A 152 -16.88 -0.49 30.52
C THR A 152 -15.93 -1.61 30.95
N GLY A 153 -14.65 -1.53 30.55
CA GLY A 153 -13.64 -2.54 30.84
C GLY A 153 -13.00 -2.49 32.23
N GLU A 154 -13.14 -1.37 32.96
CA GLU A 154 -12.53 -1.22 34.29
C GLU A 154 -13.57 -1.29 35.40
N PHE A 155 -13.48 -2.33 36.24
CA PHE A 155 -14.22 -2.39 37.49
C PHE A 155 -13.60 -1.38 38.47
N PRO A 156 -14.39 -0.49 39.10
CA PRO A 156 -13.86 0.66 39.85
C PRO A 156 -13.41 0.27 41.26
N SER A 157 -12.45 -0.65 41.33
CA SER A 157 -11.82 -1.18 42.55
C SER A 157 -10.36 -1.53 42.25
N GLU A 158 -9.45 -1.18 43.16
CA GLU A 158 -8.04 -1.59 43.08
C GLU A 158 -7.86 -3.10 43.40
N HIS A 159 -8.81 -3.69 44.15
CA HIS A 159 -8.86 -5.10 44.55
C HIS A 159 -10.17 -5.78 44.13
N PRO A 160 -10.42 -5.96 42.82
CA PRO A 160 -11.69 -6.50 42.31
C PRO A 160 -12.01 -7.92 42.83
N GLU A 161 -11.00 -8.68 43.25
CA GLU A 161 -11.14 -9.99 43.89
C GLU A 161 -11.91 -9.95 45.22
N CYS A 162 -11.97 -8.80 45.89
CA CYS A 162 -12.73 -8.60 47.13
C CYS A 162 -14.23 -8.36 46.87
N TRP A 163 -14.68 -8.35 45.62
CA TRP A 163 -16.03 -7.99 45.21
C TRP A 163 -16.75 -9.11 44.48
N GLU A 164 -18.01 -9.34 44.85
CA GLU A 164 -18.86 -10.39 44.30
C GLU A 164 -20.19 -9.85 43.81
N TYR A 165 -20.61 -10.24 42.63
CA TYR A 165 -21.90 -9.82 42.08
C TYR A 165 -23.05 -10.58 42.76
N GLN A 166 -24.03 -9.86 43.31
CA GLN A 166 -25.16 -10.47 44.01
C GLN A 166 -26.23 -10.92 43.00
N LYS A 167 -26.48 -12.23 42.91
CA LYS A 167 -27.38 -12.85 41.91
C LYS A 167 -28.86 -12.95 42.33
N SER A 168 -29.31 -12.19 43.34
CA SER A 168 -30.69 -12.30 43.84
C SER A 168 -31.72 -11.81 42.80
N PRO A 169 -32.89 -12.46 42.68
CA PRO A 169 -33.98 -12.00 41.81
C PRO A 169 -34.42 -10.59 42.26
N GLY A 170 -34.19 -9.57 41.42
CA GLY A 170 -34.50 -8.16 41.72
C GLY A 170 -33.29 -7.25 41.95
N SER A 171 -32.08 -7.80 42.12
CA SER A 171 -30.85 -7.03 42.39
C SER A 171 -30.01 -6.82 41.13
N ARG A 172 -30.46 -5.99 40.17
CA ARG A 172 -29.62 -5.65 39.00
C ARG A 172 -28.57 -4.61 39.38
N GLY A 173 -27.29 -4.96 39.31
CA GLY A 173 -26.17 -4.01 39.44
C GLY A 173 -25.54 -3.85 40.83
N LEU A 174 -25.86 -4.73 41.77
CA LEU A 174 -25.35 -4.68 43.16
C LEU A 174 -24.18 -5.66 43.40
N TRP A 175 -23.19 -5.21 44.16
CA TRP A 175 -21.94 -5.91 44.47
C TRP A 175 -21.74 -6.03 45.98
N ARG A 176 -21.43 -7.23 46.45
CA ARG A 176 -21.09 -7.52 47.84
C ARG A 176 -19.57 -7.48 48.02
N CYS A 177 -19.10 -6.80 49.07
CA CYS A 177 -17.70 -6.87 49.48
C CYS A 177 -17.48 -8.09 50.38
N ARG A 178 -16.66 -9.05 49.93
CA ARG A 178 -16.38 -10.31 50.63
C ARG A 178 -15.63 -10.12 51.94
N ILE A 179 -14.81 -9.08 52.05
CA ILE A 179 -14.01 -8.84 53.25
C ILE A 179 -14.78 -8.04 54.30
N CYS A 180 -15.70 -7.17 53.90
CA CYS A 180 -16.43 -6.33 54.86
C CYS A 180 -17.63 -7.02 55.50
N ASP A 181 -18.12 -8.09 54.90
CA ASP A 181 -19.26 -8.92 55.36
C ASP A 181 -20.53 -8.09 55.63
N GLN A 182 -20.83 -7.17 54.70
CA GLN A 182 -22.08 -6.40 54.74
C GLN A 182 -23.18 -7.13 53.96
N PRO A 183 -24.39 -7.27 54.54
CA PRO A 183 -25.48 -8.01 53.91
C PRO A 183 -26.04 -7.30 52.67
N ASP A 184 -25.99 -5.96 52.68
CA ASP A 184 -26.53 -5.11 51.63
C ASP A 184 -25.56 -4.94 50.46
N GLY A 185 -26.09 -5.09 49.24
CA GLY A 185 -25.32 -4.92 48.01
C GLY A 185 -25.00 -3.45 47.72
N ILE A 186 -23.82 -3.20 47.16
CA ILE A 186 -23.29 -1.87 46.84
C ILE A 186 -23.34 -1.67 45.32
N GLU A 187 -23.94 -0.57 44.86
CA GLU A 187 -23.92 -0.21 43.44
C GLU A 187 -22.49 0.08 42.94
N ARG A 188 -22.19 -0.27 41.69
CA ARG A 188 -20.85 -0.09 41.07
C ARG A 188 -20.23 1.31 41.29
N LYS A 189 -21.05 2.37 41.26
CA LYS A 189 -20.59 3.76 41.45
C LYS A 189 -20.15 4.09 42.89
N HIS A 190 -20.56 3.30 43.88
CA HIS A 190 -20.25 3.50 45.30
C HIS A 190 -19.10 2.61 45.82
N ILE A 191 -18.52 1.77 44.95
CA ILE A 191 -17.44 0.85 45.29
C ILE A 191 -16.19 1.59 45.78
N LYS A 192 -15.66 2.56 45.02
CA LYS A 192 -14.50 3.37 45.46
C LYS A 192 -14.73 4.05 46.82
N ARG A 193 -15.96 4.52 47.08
CA ARG A 193 -16.32 5.13 48.37
C ARG A 193 -16.32 4.12 49.51
N HIS A 194 -16.77 2.90 49.27
CA HIS A 194 -16.71 1.81 50.24
C HIS A 194 -15.25 1.42 50.57
N GLU A 195 -14.38 1.34 49.56
CA GLU A 195 -12.96 1.00 49.75
C GLU A 195 -12.20 2.05 50.58
N GLN A 196 -12.62 3.31 50.50
CA GLN A 196 -12.06 4.39 51.32
C GLN A 196 -12.45 4.29 52.81
N THR A 197 -13.44 3.47 53.19
CA THR A 197 -13.83 3.32 54.59
C THR A 197 -12.72 2.67 55.42
N ARG A 198 -12.53 3.14 56.66
CA ARG A 198 -11.51 2.60 57.57
C ARG A 198 -11.69 1.09 57.82
N LYS A 199 -12.94 0.64 58.01
CA LYS A 199 -13.26 -0.78 58.19
C LYS A 199 -12.82 -1.65 57.01
N HIS A 200 -13.01 -1.16 55.78
CA HIS A 200 -12.57 -1.88 54.59
C HIS A 200 -11.05 -1.97 54.50
N ARG A 201 -10.34 -0.84 54.67
CA ARG A 201 -8.87 -0.80 54.63
C ARG A 201 -8.21 -1.70 55.68
N ASP A 202 -8.75 -1.74 56.90
CA ASP A 202 -8.21 -2.58 57.97
C ASP A 202 -8.43 -4.08 57.70
N LYS A 203 -9.59 -4.46 57.15
CA LYS A 203 -9.87 -5.85 56.78
C LYS A 203 -9.13 -6.29 55.51
N LEU A 204 -8.93 -5.38 54.56
CA LEU A 204 -8.16 -5.64 53.34
C LEU A 204 -6.69 -5.93 53.67
N LYS A 205 -6.09 -5.19 54.61
CA LYS A 205 -4.73 -5.47 55.09
C LYS A 205 -4.58 -6.87 55.67
N ARG A 206 -5.57 -7.35 56.45
CA ARG A 206 -5.56 -8.74 56.96
C ARG A 206 -5.73 -9.76 55.84
N PHE A 207 -6.69 -9.54 54.95
CA PHE A 207 -6.95 -10.41 53.81
C PHE A 207 -5.72 -10.57 52.89
N LEU A 208 -4.96 -9.50 52.66
CA LEU A 208 -3.71 -9.55 51.89
C LEU A 208 -2.58 -10.23 52.68
N ALA A 209 -2.48 -9.99 53.99
CA ALA A 209 -1.47 -10.62 54.85
C ALA A 209 -1.65 -12.14 54.99
N GLU A 210 -2.89 -12.62 55.06
CA GLU A 210 -3.22 -14.05 55.07
C GLU A 210 -2.84 -14.73 53.74
N ARG A 211 -3.10 -14.08 52.60
CA ARG A 211 -2.68 -14.60 51.27
C ARG A 211 -1.18 -14.64 51.05
N THR A 212 -0.41 -13.72 51.66
CA THR A 212 1.06 -13.80 51.58
C THR A 212 1.63 -14.94 52.41
N LYS A 213 0.94 -15.38 53.49
CA LYS A 213 1.35 -16.54 54.30
C LYS A 213 1.09 -17.90 53.62
N GLU A 214 0.14 -17.98 52.71
CA GLU A 214 -0.13 -19.21 51.94
C GLU A 214 0.89 -19.46 50.81
N ASN A 215 1.79 -18.50 50.52
CA ASN A 215 2.76 -18.56 49.43
C ASN A 215 4.24 -18.69 49.87
N GLU A 216 4.53 -18.95 51.14
CA GLU A 216 5.90 -19.29 51.59
C GLU A 216 6.14 -20.81 51.48
N PRO A 217 7.25 -21.28 50.87
CA PRO A 217 7.61 -22.69 50.83
C PRO A 217 8.11 -23.17 52.21
N GLU A 218 7.55 -24.27 52.70
CA GLU A 218 8.01 -24.94 53.94
C GLU A 218 9.49 -25.36 53.80
N VAL A 219 10.37 -24.73 54.57
CA VAL A 219 11.74 -25.17 54.83
C VAL A 219 11.73 -25.97 56.13
N ALA A 220 12.05 -27.26 56.04
CA ALA A 220 12.20 -28.13 57.20
C ALA A 220 13.48 -27.80 57.97
N ASP A 221 13.35 -27.51 59.27
CA ASP A 221 14.48 -27.42 60.20
C ASP A 221 14.62 -28.73 61.02
N SER A 222 15.87 -28.99 61.32
CA SER A 222 16.60 -30.19 61.71
C SER A 222 16.58 -30.50 63.22
N GLY A 223 17.02 -31.72 63.59
CA GLY A 223 17.39 -32.00 64.98
C GLY A 223 17.83 -33.42 65.32
N ALA A 224 19.09 -33.78 65.02
CA ALA A 224 19.92 -34.70 65.82
C ALA A 224 21.41 -34.60 65.38
N GLY A 225 22.27 -34.03 66.24
CA GLY A 225 23.74 -33.97 66.07
C GLY A 225 24.49 -35.12 66.79
N PRO A 226 25.76 -34.98 67.20
CA PRO A 226 26.77 -33.99 66.83
C PRO A 226 28.18 -34.57 66.47
N SER A 227 29.00 -33.66 65.92
CA SER A 227 30.45 -33.64 65.64
C SER A 227 31.41 -34.62 66.32
N ARG A 228 32.42 -35.09 65.55
CA ARG A 228 33.86 -34.77 65.67
C ARG A 228 34.68 -35.80 64.87
N ILE A 229 35.77 -35.37 64.23
CA ILE A 229 37.14 -35.87 64.45
C ILE A 229 38.13 -34.98 63.65
N PRO A 230 39.34 -34.72 64.18
CA PRO A 230 40.27 -33.73 63.68
C PRO A 230 41.34 -34.32 62.73
N ALA A 231 42.14 -33.40 62.20
CA ALA A 231 43.28 -33.58 61.31
C ALA A 231 44.37 -34.56 61.78
N GLY A 232 45.12 -35.11 60.82
CA GLY A 232 46.48 -35.59 61.04
C GLY A 232 47.03 -36.61 60.03
N THR A 233 47.91 -36.12 59.14
CA THR A 233 49.12 -36.77 58.59
C THR A 233 49.05 -38.00 57.67
N GLY A 234 49.61 -37.84 56.46
CA GLY A 234 50.83 -38.58 56.07
C GLY A 234 50.71 -39.69 55.01
N MET A 235 51.17 -39.37 53.80
CA MET A 235 51.88 -40.20 52.79
C MET A 235 51.60 -41.71 52.67
N ALA A 236 51.26 -42.15 51.44
CA ALA A 236 52.09 -43.07 50.65
C ALA A 236 51.61 -43.13 49.19
N ALA A 237 52.58 -43.08 48.28
CA ALA A 237 52.46 -43.24 46.84
C ALA A 237 52.65 -44.71 46.42
N LEU A 238 52.57 -44.92 45.09
CA LEU A 238 53.10 -46.03 44.28
C LEU A 238 52.13 -47.20 44.04
N SER A 239 52.06 -47.85 42.89
CA SER A 239 52.45 -47.64 41.48
C SER A 239 52.24 -49.00 40.79
N ASP A 240 51.79 -48.98 39.55
CA ASP A 240 52.20 -49.83 38.41
C ASP A 240 52.47 -51.34 38.55
N ALA A 241 51.91 -52.06 37.56
CA ALA A 241 52.53 -53.05 36.66
C ALA A 241 51.49 -54.15 36.34
N ALA A 242 51.37 -54.74 35.15
CA ALA A 242 52.27 -54.85 34.02
C ALA A 242 51.48 -55.21 32.74
N ALA A 243 52.15 -55.01 31.60
CA ALA A 243 51.72 -55.38 30.27
C ALA A 243 51.68 -56.90 30.00
N SER A 244 50.77 -57.35 29.13
CA SER A 244 51.08 -57.82 27.76
C SER A 244 50.24 -59.03 27.30
N ALA A 245 49.88 -58.97 26.01
CA ALA A 245 49.62 -60.04 25.04
C ALA A 245 48.18 -60.61 24.79
N VAL A 246 47.66 -60.21 23.61
CA VAL A 246 47.11 -61.02 22.48
C VAL A 246 46.13 -62.18 22.75
N ASP A 247 44.85 -62.07 22.31
CA ASP A 247 44.25 -62.78 21.15
C ASP A 247 42.74 -62.46 20.97
N ALA A 248 42.21 -62.56 19.74
CA ALA A 248 40.83 -62.22 19.31
C ALA A 248 39.78 -63.33 19.64
N PRO A 249 38.42 -63.15 19.48
CA PRO A 249 37.76 -62.92 18.18
C PRO A 249 36.52 -61.97 18.16
N GLN A 250 36.07 -61.70 16.93
CA GLN A 250 35.11 -60.69 16.45
C GLN A 250 33.60 -61.06 16.55
N SER A 251 32.74 -60.08 16.17
CA SER A 251 31.28 -60.10 15.82
C SER A 251 30.38 -59.47 16.90
N GLN A 252 29.53 -58.45 16.73
CA GLN A 252 28.81 -57.84 15.59
C GLN A 252 28.36 -56.41 16.02
N VAL A 253 28.38 -55.42 15.10
CA VAL A 253 27.89 -54.03 15.32
C VAL A 253 26.52 -53.85 14.65
N PRO A 254 25.50 -53.23 15.29
CA PRO A 254 24.26 -52.85 14.62
C PRO A 254 24.51 -51.63 13.70
N GLY A 255 24.10 -51.76 12.44
CA GLY A 255 24.45 -50.86 11.34
C GLY A 255 23.91 -49.42 11.44
N HIS A 256 24.73 -48.51 10.92
CA HIS A 256 24.36 -47.15 10.54
C HIS A 256 23.16 -47.15 9.58
N THR A 257 22.07 -46.49 9.96
CA THR A 257 21.04 -46.06 9.00
C THR A 257 21.66 -45.03 8.04
N ASN A 258 21.77 -45.43 6.78
CA ASN A 258 22.36 -44.64 5.70
C ASN A 258 21.44 -43.46 5.32
N VAL A 259 21.70 -42.29 5.90
CA VAL A 259 20.98 -41.04 5.66
C VAL A 259 21.09 -40.59 4.19
N ARG A 260 22.14 -41.03 3.48
CA ARG A 260 22.39 -40.71 2.07
C ARG A 260 21.39 -41.38 1.12
N ALA A 261 20.94 -42.61 1.43
CA ALA A 261 19.95 -43.32 0.61
C ALA A 261 18.58 -42.64 0.69
N ALA A 262 18.15 -42.24 1.90
CA ALA A 262 16.87 -41.57 2.10
C ALA A 262 16.81 -40.14 1.54
N LEU A 263 17.96 -39.51 1.28
CA LEU A 263 18.05 -38.19 0.65
C LEU A 263 18.04 -38.30 -0.89
N LEU A 264 18.67 -39.36 -1.41
CA LEU A 264 18.66 -39.67 -2.85
C LEU A 264 17.28 -40.15 -3.31
N ASP A 265 16.56 -40.95 -2.52
CA ASP A 265 15.18 -41.35 -2.84
C ASP A 265 14.23 -40.15 -2.97
N VAL A 266 14.41 -39.10 -2.15
CA VAL A 266 13.59 -37.88 -2.18
C VAL A 266 13.94 -36.98 -3.38
N LEU A 267 15.20 -36.98 -3.81
CA LEU A 267 15.68 -36.24 -4.98
C LEU A 267 15.31 -36.96 -6.29
N ASP A 268 15.35 -38.29 -6.31
CA ASP A 268 14.94 -39.10 -7.47
C ASP A 268 13.41 -39.11 -7.65
N GLU A 269 12.62 -39.16 -6.57
CA GLU A 269 11.14 -39.03 -6.65
C GLU A 269 10.70 -37.64 -7.13
N SER A 270 11.48 -36.59 -6.85
CA SER A 270 11.20 -35.24 -7.36
C SER A 270 11.65 -35.07 -8.82
N ILE A 271 12.71 -35.74 -9.26
CA ILE A 271 13.16 -35.74 -10.67
C ILE A 271 12.22 -36.55 -11.58
N GLU A 272 11.68 -37.69 -11.12
CA GLU A 272 10.71 -38.49 -11.90
C GLU A 272 9.35 -37.78 -12.10
N LEU A 273 8.92 -36.95 -11.15
CA LEU A 273 7.72 -36.11 -11.29
C LEU A 273 7.93 -34.95 -12.27
N PHE A 274 9.15 -34.43 -12.40
CA PHE A 274 9.51 -33.41 -13.39
C PHE A 274 9.60 -33.99 -14.81
N HIS A 275 10.12 -35.21 -14.99
CA HIS A 275 10.24 -35.84 -16.32
C HIS A 275 8.95 -36.48 -16.85
N ASN A 276 8.05 -36.97 -16.00
CA ASN A 276 6.76 -37.51 -16.44
C ASN A 276 5.74 -36.43 -16.89
N GLY A 277 6.02 -35.15 -16.64
CA GLY A 277 5.26 -34.02 -17.18
C GLY A 277 5.71 -33.54 -18.56
N GLU A 278 6.84 -34.04 -19.09
CA GLU A 278 7.45 -33.55 -20.35
C GLU A 278 7.10 -34.39 -21.59
N ASN A 279 6.52 -35.59 -21.44
CA ASN A 279 6.25 -36.50 -22.58
C ASN A 279 4.90 -36.31 -23.31
N SER A 280 4.27 -35.13 -23.21
CA SER A 280 3.08 -34.79 -24.01
C SER A 280 3.22 -33.45 -24.75
N ARG A 281 4.39 -33.17 -25.31
CA ARG A 281 4.61 -32.06 -26.26
C ARG A 281 5.08 -32.56 -27.62
N GLY A 282 4.13 -33.09 -28.38
CA GLY A 282 4.20 -33.10 -29.85
C GLY A 282 3.52 -31.83 -30.40
N GLU A 283 4.33 -30.96 -31.00
CA GLU A 283 4.00 -29.99 -32.06
C GLU A 283 2.73 -29.12 -31.92
N ALA A 284 2.91 -27.85 -31.55
CA ALA A 284 2.33 -26.67 -32.24
C ALA A 284 2.82 -25.37 -31.58
N ALA A 285 3.83 -24.74 -32.17
CA ALA A 285 4.21 -23.37 -31.88
C ALA A 285 3.44 -22.43 -32.81
N THR A 286 2.72 -21.44 -32.28
CA THR A 286 2.49 -20.08 -32.81
C THR A 286 1.34 -19.37 -32.08
N SER A 287 1.65 -18.53 -31.08
CA SER A 287 0.98 -17.24 -30.79
C SER A 287 1.54 -16.65 -29.49
N GLY A 288 1.93 -15.37 -29.53
CA GLY A 288 2.46 -14.63 -28.39
C GLY A 288 1.36 -14.13 -27.45
N ILE A 289 0.72 -15.06 -26.74
CA ILE A 289 -0.26 -14.78 -25.69
C ILE A 289 0.33 -15.28 -24.37
N VAL A 290 0.27 -14.46 -23.32
CA VAL A 290 0.58 -14.89 -21.96
C VAL A 290 -0.36 -16.04 -21.61
N ASP A 291 0.22 -17.23 -21.41
CA ASP A 291 -0.50 -18.45 -21.06
C ASP A 291 -0.98 -18.37 -19.60
N TRP A 292 -2.13 -17.71 -19.42
CA TRP A 292 -2.83 -17.61 -18.14
C TRP A 292 -3.39 -18.96 -17.67
N ASP A 293 -3.48 -19.95 -18.56
CA ASP A 293 -3.94 -21.30 -18.23
C ASP A 293 -2.86 -22.05 -17.47
N ARG A 294 -1.58 -21.90 -17.83
CA ARG A 294 -0.47 -22.49 -17.08
C ARG A 294 -0.28 -21.85 -15.69
N MET A 295 -0.56 -20.56 -15.53
CA MET A 295 -0.58 -19.90 -14.21
C MET A 295 -1.81 -20.30 -13.40
N ASN A 296 -2.98 -20.45 -14.01
CA ASN A 296 -4.19 -20.89 -13.31
C ASN A 296 -4.20 -22.40 -13.02
N GLU A 297 -3.61 -23.27 -13.83
CA GLU A 297 -3.43 -24.70 -13.50
C GLU A 297 -2.50 -24.84 -12.29
N VAL A 298 -1.40 -24.09 -12.25
CA VAL A 298 -0.50 -24.05 -11.08
C VAL A 298 -1.19 -23.49 -9.84
N LEU A 299 -2.12 -22.54 -9.99
CA LEU A 299 -2.86 -21.93 -8.87
C LEU A 299 -4.15 -22.69 -8.48
N SER A 300 -4.67 -23.55 -9.35
CA SER A 300 -5.95 -24.27 -9.17
C SER A 300 -5.77 -25.74 -8.81
N GLN A 301 -4.63 -26.36 -9.17
CA GLN A 301 -4.33 -27.76 -8.87
C GLN A 301 -3.51 -27.96 -7.59
N SER A 302 -2.98 -26.90 -6.98
CA SER A 302 -2.32 -27.00 -5.67
C SER A 302 -3.32 -26.74 -4.54
N ASP A 303 -3.79 -27.80 -3.90
CA ASP A 303 -4.23 -27.75 -2.50
C ASP A 303 -2.95 -27.98 -1.65
N PRO A 304 -2.19 -26.93 -1.26
CA PRO A 304 -0.78 -27.09 -0.88
C PRO A 304 -0.60 -27.51 0.59
N LEU A 305 -1.69 -27.74 1.32
CA LEU A 305 -1.67 -27.73 2.79
C LEU A 305 -1.48 -29.11 3.43
N SER A 306 -1.47 -30.22 2.69
CA SER A 306 -1.32 -31.55 3.31
C SER A 306 0.08 -32.16 3.24
N PHE A 307 0.82 -31.95 2.15
CA PHE A 307 2.13 -32.59 1.94
C PHE A 307 3.29 -31.73 2.45
N ASN A 308 3.27 -30.42 2.15
CA ASN A 308 4.25 -29.46 2.67
C ASN A 308 4.22 -29.38 4.20
N ASP A 309 3.04 -29.50 4.82
CA ASP A 309 2.93 -29.48 6.29
C ASP A 309 3.54 -30.73 6.94
N ALA A 310 3.49 -31.90 6.27
CA ALA A 310 4.10 -33.13 6.77
C ALA A 310 5.63 -33.11 6.62
N VAL A 311 6.13 -32.56 5.51
CA VAL A 311 7.56 -32.35 5.26
C VAL A 311 8.12 -31.32 6.24
N MET A 312 7.44 -30.17 6.41
CA MET A 312 7.83 -29.10 7.33
C MET A 312 7.73 -29.49 8.80
N ALA A 313 6.76 -30.32 9.18
CA ALA A 313 6.68 -30.88 10.54
C ALA A 313 7.83 -31.83 10.84
N ARG A 314 8.21 -32.69 9.88
CA ARG A 314 9.34 -33.63 10.00
C ARG A 314 10.69 -32.90 10.00
N LEU A 315 10.78 -31.81 9.25
CA LEU A 315 11.90 -30.86 9.25
C LEU A 315 12.01 -30.18 10.63
N SER A 316 10.91 -29.62 11.13
CA SER A 316 10.84 -28.91 12.40
C SER A 316 11.17 -29.80 13.60
N GLU A 317 10.77 -31.06 13.58
CA GLU A 317 11.05 -32.02 14.67
C GLU A 317 12.53 -32.44 14.68
N ARG A 318 13.15 -32.58 13.51
CA ARG A 318 14.60 -32.83 13.38
C ARG A 318 15.45 -31.59 13.72
N LEU A 319 14.97 -30.39 13.39
CA LEU A 319 15.59 -29.12 13.77
C LEU A 319 15.58 -28.92 15.29
N ARG A 320 14.48 -29.29 15.94
CA ARG A 320 14.32 -29.19 17.39
C ARG A 320 15.27 -30.15 18.13
N ALA A 321 15.41 -31.38 17.64
CA ALA A 321 16.37 -32.34 18.17
C ALA A 321 17.83 -31.89 18.00
N TYR A 322 18.12 -31.10 16.96
CA TYR A 322 19.45 -30.51 16.73
C TYR A 322 19.74 -29.33 17.67
N LEU A 323 18.75 -28.45 17.91
CA LEU A 323 18.87 -27.32 18.85
C LEU A 323 18.93 -27.76 20.33
N GLU A 324 18.41 -28.94 20.66
CA GLU A 324 18.45 -29.54 21.99
C GLU A 324 19.73 -30.39 22.22
N SER A 325 20.64 -30.47 21.23
CA SER A 325 21.96 -31.12 21.32
C SER A 325 22.97 -30.24 22.08
N PRO A 326 23.89 -30.80 22.89
CA PRO A 326 24.87 -30.02 23.68
C PRO A 326 25.79 -29.10 22.86
N ASP A 327 25.92 -29.36 21.55
CA ASP A 327 26.78 -28.58 20.64
C ASP A 327 26.08 -27.32 20.06
N GLY A 328 24.84 -27.04 20.46
CA GLY A 328 24.01 -25.94 19.94
C GLY A 328 23.85 -24.72 20.88
N ALA A 329 24.83 -24.39 21.72
CA ALA A 329 24.74 -23.23 22.61
C ALA A 329 24.96 -21.90 21.85
N LEU A 330 23.86 -21.18 21.56
CA LEU A 330 23.89 -19.79 21.09
C LEU A 330 24.18 -18.84 22.27
N SER A 331 25.12 -17.91 22.07
CA SER A 331 25.38 -16.77 22.95
C SER A 331 24.15 -15.86 22.99
N GLU A 332 23.67 -15.52 24.19
CA GLU A 332 22.73 -14.41 24.38
C GLU A 332 23.41 -13.10 23.94
N GLY A 333 22.89 -12.47 22.88
CA GLY A 333 23.26 -11.12 22.47
C GLY A 333 22.33 -10.13 23.15
N SER A 334 22.90 -9.20 23.92
CA SER A 334 22.20 -8.13 24.65
C SER A 334 21.67 -7.06 23.70
N ASP A 335 20.38 -6.71 23.86
CA ASP A 335 19.63 -5.67 23.15
C ASP A 335 19.96 -4.24 23.66
N ASP A 336 21.05 -4.02 24.40
CA ASP A 336 21.33 -2.75 25.09
C ASP A 336 22.09 -1.71 24.24
N GLU A 337 22.67 -2.06 23.08
CA GLU A 337 23.44 -1.09 22.27
C GLU A 337 22.56 -0.13 21.45
N ASP A 338 21.33 -0.52 21.05
CA ASP A 338 20.46 0.33 20.20
C ASP A 338 19.66 1.37 21.00
N GLN A 339 19.40 1.14 22.29
CA GLN A 339 18.74 2.12 23.17
C GLN A 339 19.71 3.21 23.65
N GLN A 340 21.01 2.91 23.74
CA GLN A 340 22.04 3.91 24.06
C GLN A 340 22.43 4.78 22.86
N ALA A 341 22.25 4.32 21.63
CA ALA A 341 22.46 5.14 20.43
C ALA A 341 21.38 6.23 20.27
N ALA A 342 20.11 5.88 20.50
CA ALA A 342 18.99 6.83 20.45
C ALA A 342 19.06 7.89 21.57
N ALA A 343 19.48 7.50 22.77
CA ALA A 343 19.67 8.43 23.89
C ALA A 343 20.90 9.35 23.70
N ARG A 344 21.90 8.95 22.91
CA ARG A 344 23.07 9.78 22.59
C ARG A 344 22.79 10.80 21.49
N GLU A 345 21.91 10.51 20.53
CA GLU A 345 21.48 11.50 19.53
C GLU A 345 20.55 12.57 20.10
N GLU A 346 19.71 12.25 21.11
CA GLU A 346 18.91 13.26 21.83
C GLU A 346 19.76 14.18 22.73
N ALA A 347 20.92 13.72 23.21
CA ALA A 347 21.79 14.49 24.10
C ALA A 347 22.70 15.49 23.36
N VAL A 348 22.98 15.27 22.06
CA VAL A 348 23.93 16.10 21.28
C VAL A 348 23.29 17.40 20.75
N GLN A 349 21.98 17.60 20.88
CA GLN A 349 21.30 18.81 20.41
C GLN A 349 20.98 19.85 21.50
N ASN A 350 21.30 19.58 22.77
CA ASN A 350 20.87 20.42 23.89
C ASN A 350 21.98 20.79 24.90
N THR A 351 23.19 21.15 24.46
CA THR A 351 24.12 21.94 25.30
C THR A 351 25.22 22.56 24.43
N ALA A 352 25.19 23.88 24.27
CA ALA A 352 26.33 24.68 23.88
C ALA A 352 26.63 25.65 25.03
N GLU A 353 27.71 25.43 25.78
CA GLU A 353 28.41 26.46 26.57
C GLU A 353 29.78 25.94 27.12
N GLU A 354 30.83 26.67 26.72
CA GLU A 354 32.22 26.88 27.19
C GLU A 354 33.07 25.88 28.05
N ALA A 355 34.26 25.56 27.47
CA ALA A 355 35.64 25.43 28.03
C ALA A 355 36.10 24.15 28.79
N PRO A 356 37.44 23.87 28.95
CA PRO A 356 38.63 24.17 28.14
C PRO A 356 39.51 22.92 27.79
N ALA A 357 40.59 23.16 27.04
CA ALA A 357 41.51 22.22 26.41
C ALA A 357 42.32 21.28 27.35
N GLY A 358 42.59 20.05 26.85
CA GLY A 358 43.75 19.24 27.22
C GLY A 358 43.57 17.72 27.13
N GLY A 359 44.34 17.06 26.26
CA GLY A 359 44.77 15.65 26.44
C GLY A 359 44.44 14.67 25.30
N ASP A 360 45.45 14.35 24.49
CA ASP A 360 45.47 13.29 23.49
C ASP A 360 45.28 11.87 24.08
N ALA A 361 44.54 10.99 23.39
CA ALA A 361 44.95 9.62 23.06
C ALA A 361 43.85 8.83 22.29
N SER A 362 44.10 8.63 20.99
CA SER A 362 43.66 7.52 20.12
C SER A 362 42.29 6.83 20.39
N SER A 363 41.27 7.22 19.62
CA SER A 363 40.11 6.38 19.30
C SER A 363 40.13 6.09 17.79
N ALA A 364 40.67 4.94 17.40
CA ALA A 364 40.56 4.46 16.03
C ALA A 364 39.15 3.87 15.80
N THR A 365 38.54 4.27 14.70
CA THR A 365 37.12 4.24 14.37
C THR A 365 36.54 2.85 14.06
N ARG A 366 35.37 2.54 14.66
CA ARG A 366 34.53 1.34 14.44
C ARG A 366 33.95 1.28 13.00
N GLY A 367 34.07 2.35 12.20
CA GLY A 367 33.53 2.47 10.83
C GLY A 367 34.36 1.84 9.69
N GLN A 368 35.66 1.59 9.89
CA GLN A 368 36.53 1.04 8.82
C GLN A 368 36.30 -0.46 8.52
N SER A 369 35.70 -1.23 9.46
CA SER A 369 35.60 -2.69 9.34
C SER A 369 34.50 -3.17 8.38
N HIS A 370 33.34 -2.49 8.33
CA HIS A 370 32.18 -2.94 7.54
C HIS A 370 32.35 -2.82 6.02
N ARG A 371 33.23 -1.92 5.54
CA ARG A 371 33.37 -1.58 4.12
C ARG A 371 34.39 -2.42 3.34
N ARG A 372 35.18 -3.27 4.00
CA ARG A 372 36.14 -4.18 3.34
C ARG A 372 35.50 -5.29 2.50
N TYR A 373 34.22 -5.60 2.70
CA TYR A 373 33.54 -6.75 2.07
C TYR A 373 33.00 -6.50 0.65
N VAL A 374 32.88 -5.24 0.20
CA VAL A 374 32.12 -4.89 -1.03
C VAL A 374 33.00 -4.24 -2.11
N MET A 375 34.26 -3.94 -1.79
CA MET A 375 35.11 -3.03 -2.59
C MET A 375 36.13 -3.73 -3.50
N ASN A 376 36.09 -5.05 -3.66
CA ASN A 376 36.93 -5.71 -4.67
C ASN A 376 36.25 -5.64 -6.05
N GLU A 377 36.54 -4.55 -6.76
CA GLU A 377 36.00 -4.25 -8.09
C GLU A 377 36.37 -5.28 -9.16
N ASP A 378 37.43 -6.06 -8.95
CA ASP A 378 37.95 -7.02 -9.94
C ASP A 378 37.20 -8.37 -9.90
N THR A 379 36.28 -8.57 -8.95
CA THR A 379 35.54 -9.83 -8.83
C THR A 379 34.41 -9.91 -9.86
N SER A 380 34.20 -11.09 -10.44
CA SER A 380 33.04 -11.33 -11.32
C SER A 380 31.69 -11.20 -10.60
N TRP A 381 31.70 -11.23 -9.26
CA TRP A 381 30.53 -11.14 -8.39
C TRP A 381 30.24 -9.73 -7.84
N PHE A 382 31.04 -8.74 -8.22
CA PHE A 382 30.87 -7.35 -7.83
C PHE A 382 29.41 -6.86 -8.03
N PRO A 383 28.82 -6.11 -7.08
CA PRO A 383 29.40 -5.60 -5.83
C PRO A 383 29.42 -6.60 -4.67
N TRP A 384 28.90 -7.82 -4.84
CA TRP A 384 28.96 -8.82 -3.78
C TRP A 384 30.36 -9.42 -3.66
N PRO A 385 30.80 -9.83 -2.46
CA PRO A 385 32.10 -10.46 -2.26
C PRO A 385 32.24 -11.79 -3.00
N ASN A 386 31.15 -12.55 -3.11
CA ASN A 386 31.13 -13.90 -3.69
C ASN A 386 29.71 -14.30 -4.12
N LYS A 387 29.62 -15.47 -4.79
CA LYS A 387 28.39 -16.05 -5.32
C LYS A 387 27.35 -16.33 -4.23
N GLU A 388 27.76 -16.96 -3.14
CA GLU A 388 26.87 -17.43 -2.07
C GLU A 388 26.18 -16.25 -1.39
N THR A 389 26.93 -15.18 -1.11
CA THR A 389 26.37 -13.94 -0.55
C THR A 389 25.45 -13.24 -1.54
N CYS A 390 25.81 -13.20 -2.82
CA CYS A 390 24.97 -12.64 -3.88
C CYS A 390 23.61 -13.34 -3.95
N VAL A 391 23.61 -14.69 -4.04
CA VAL A 391 22.39 -15.48 -4.13
C VAL A 391 21.51 -15.31 -2.89
N LEU A 392 22.10 -15.31 -1.68
CA LEU A 392 21.35 -15.12 -0.45
C LEU A 392 20.79 -13.70 -0.29
N ASP A 393 21.56 -12.67 -0.66
CA ASP A 393 21.08 -11.29 -0.61
C ASP A 393 19.93 -11.06 -1.61
N ILE A 394 20.07 -11.60 -2.83
CA ILE A 394 18.99 -11.58 -3.83
C ILE A 394 17.77 -12.31 -3.28
N LEU A 395 17.93 -13.53 -2.75
CA LEU A 395 16.84 -14.37 -2.24
C LEU A 395 16.05 -13.67 -1.12
N ARG A 396 16.74 -13.00 -0.21
CA ARG A 396 16.12 -12.27 0.91
C ARG A 396 15.34 -11.03 0.47
N HIS A 397 15.74 -10.42 -0.63
CA HIS A 397 15.18 -9.16 -1.12
C HIS A 397 14.65 -9.31 -2.55
N ILE A 398 14.15 -10.51 -2.89
CA ILE A 398 13.56 -10.77 -4.21
C ILE A 398 12.43 -9.77 -4.42
N PRO A 399 12.47 -8.97 -5.49
CA PRO A 399 11.35 -8.14 -5.87
C PRO A 399 10.07 -9.00 -5.89
N ARG A 400 9.03 -8.57 -5.14
CA ARG A 400 7.69 -9.20 -5.06
C ARG A 400 7.55 -10.38 -4.08
N CYS A 401 8.61 -10.83 -3.43
CA CYS A 401 8.54 -11.86 -2.40
C CYS A 401 9.22 -11.39 -1.12
N ALA A 402 8.43 -10.97 -0.13
CA ALA A 402 8.99 -10.67 1.20
C ALA A 402 9.09 -11.96 2.02
N PHE A 403 10.29 -12.28 2.51
CA PHE A 403 10.53 -13.37 3.44
C PHE A 403 10.72 -12.82 4.85
N SER A 404 10.09 -13.46 5.83
CA SER A 404 10.37 -13.20 7.25
C SER A 404 11.75 -13.75 7.66
N ASP A 405 12.33 -13.19 8.72
CA ASP A 405 13.59 -13.69 9.30
C ASP A 405 13.54 -15.18 9.62
N LYS A 406 12.39 -15.67 10.09
CA LYS A 406 12.18 -17.11 10.34
C LYS A 406 12.24 -17.95 9.06
N GLN A 407 11.67 -17.48 7.97
CA GLN A 407 11.76 -18.16 6.68
C GLN A 407 13.20 -18.14 6.16
N ASN A 408 13.91 -17.02 6.31
CA ASN A 408 15.32 -16.90 5.96
C ASN A 408 16.21 -17.85 6.77
N ALA A 409 15.95 -18.02 8.06
CA ALA A 409 16.66 -18.96 8.92
C ALA A 409 16.42 -20.43 8.50
N VAL A 410 15.19 -20.78 8.10
CA VAL A 410 14.87 -22.13 7.59
C VAL A 410 15.57 -22.39 6.27
N ILE A 411 15.60 -21.42 5.36
CA ILE A 411 16.34 -21.51 4.09
C ILE A 411 17.84 -21.71 4.37
N HIS A 412 18.40 -20.92 5.30
CA HIS A 412 19.81 -21.04 5.69
C HIS A 412 20.14 -22.44 6.23
N TRP A 413 19.30 -22.97 7.13
CA TRP A 413 19.41 -24.35 7.60
C TRP A 413 19.33 -25.37 6.46
N ALA A 414 18.42 -25.19 5.51
CA ALA A 414 18.26 -26.11 4.38
C ALA A 414 19.52 -26.14 3.51
N LEU A 415 20.15 -24.99 3.27
CA LEU A 415 21.42 -24.90 2.54
C LEU A 415 22.56 -25.58 3.30
N CYS A 416 22.61 -25.46 4.63
CA CYS A 416 23.54 -26.22 5.47
C CYS A 416 23.30 -27.73 5.35
N ALA A 417 22.04 -28.18 5.36
CA ALA A 417 21.67 -29.59 5.23
C ALA A 417 22.01 -30.18 3.84
N LEU A 418 22.05 -29.33 2.80
CA LEU A 418 22.49 -29.68 1.44
C LEU A 418 24.01 -29.56 1.26
N GLU A 419 24.78 -29.36 2.34
CA GLU A 419 26.24 -29.25 2.35
C GLU A 419 26.80 -28.15 1.43
N VAL A 420 26.05 -27.04 1.27
CA VAL A 420 26.53 -25.86 0.51
C VAL A 420 27.76 -25.29 1.19
N LYS A 421 28.90 -25.33 0.49
CA LYS A 421 30.18 -24.83 0.99
C LYS A 421 30.19 -23.30 1.04
N ASN A 422 30.91 -22.73 1.99
CA ASN A 422 31.13 -21.28 2.13
C ASN A 422 29.86 -20.44 2.35
N LEU A 423 28.82 -21.02 2.95
CA LEU A 423 27.58 -20.31 3.25
C LEU A 423 27.85 -19.18 4.29
N PRO A 424 27.59 -17.90 3.97
CA PRO A 424 27.79 -16.81 4.92
C PRO A 424 26.79 -16.93 6.07
N THR A 425 27.17 -16.45 7.26
CA THR A 425 26.24 -16.35 8.39
C THR A 425 25.16 -15.31 8.10
N GLU A 426 24.01 -15.42 8.77
CA GLU A 426 22.93 -14.43 8.64
C GLU A 426 23.40 -13.00 8.93
N HIS A 427 24.23 -12.84 9.96
CA HIS A 427 24.85 -11.56 10.30
C HIS A 427 25.78 -11.06 9.19
N ALA A 428 26.59 -11.91 8.56
CA ALA A 428 27.44 -11.52 7.43
C ALA A 428 26.60 -11.03 6.23
N VAL A 429 25.49 -11.72 5.92
CA VAL A 429 24.58 -11.28 4.85
C VAL A 429 23.92 -9.94 5.19
N GLN A 430 23.52 -9.71 6.44
CA GLN A 430 22.98 -8.42 6.89
C GLN A 430 24.02 -7.28 6.77
N GLN A 431 25.28 -7.53 7.12
CA GLN A 431 26.35 -6.54 6.96
C GLN A 431 26.58 -6.18 5.49
N VAL A 432 26.60 -7.18 4.60
CA VAL A 432 26.71 -6.95 3.15
C VAL A 432 25.48 -6.22 2.63
N THR A 433 24.28 -6.59 3.08
CA THR A 433 23.03 -5.88 2.73
C THR A 433 23.11 -4.40 3.10
N LYS A 434 23.59 -4.07 4.32
CA LYS A 434 23.75 -2.69 4.77
C LYS A 434 24.78 -1.93 3.93
N ALA A 435 25.95 -2.53 3.68
CA ALA A 435 26.98 -1.94 2.85
C ALA A 435 26.52 -1.68 1.41
N LEU A 436 25.78 -2.63 0.81
CA LEU A 436 25.19 -2.46 -0.51
C LEU A 436 24.09 -1.39 -0.52
N GLN A 437 23.28 -1.30 0.53
CA GLN A 437 22.28 -0.26 0.66
C GLN A 437 22.92 1.14 0.71
N GLU A 438 24.01 1.30 1.47
CA GLU A 438 24.78 2.54 1.52
C GLU A 438 25.46 2.88 0.18
N LEU A 439 25.92 1.87 -0.56
CA LEU A 439 26.63 2.04 -1.82
C LEU A 439 25.71 2.38 -3.00
N CYS A 440 24.63 1.62 -3.17
CA CYS A 440 23.81 1.63 -4.39
C CYS A 440 22.31 1.49 -4.13
N GLY A 441 21.88 1.48 -2.86
CA GLY A 441 20.46 1.44 -2.50
C GLY A 441 19.80 2.81 -2.47
N VAL A 442 18.48 2.81 -2.41
CA VAL A 442 17.67 4.03 -2.20
C VAL A 442 17.60 4.35 -0.70
N ALA A 443 17.76 5.61 -0.32
CA ALA A 443 17.62 6.04 1.07
C ALA A 443 16.14 6.23 1.44
N SER A 444 15.76 5.84 2.67
CA SER A 444 14.43 6.14 3.23
C SER A 444 14.55 7.31 4.23
N ILE A 445 13.93 8.43 3.89
CA ILE A 445 14.02 9.69 4.63
C ILE A 445 12.88 9.77 5.64
N ARG A 446 13.21 10.04 6.91
CA ARG A 446 12.23 10.23 7.99
C ARG A 446 11.63 11.64 7.92
N TYR A 447 10.31 11.71 7.94
CA TYR A 447 9.54 12.93 8.08
C TYR A 447 8.72 12.91 9.36
N GLN A 448 8.57 14.08 9.95
CA GLN A 448 7.57 14.37 10.97
C GLN A 448 6.64 15.41 10.35
N GLY A 449 5.44 14.98 9.97
CA GLY A 449 4.48 15.87 9.31
C GLY A 449 3.95 16.93 10.27
N VAL A 450 3.31 17.96 9.70
CA VAL A 450 2.80 19.12 10.46
C VAL A 450 1.69 18.72 11.45
N MET A 451 1.04 17.56 11.25
CA MET A 451 0.06 17.01 12.20
C MET A 451 0.71 16.15 13.29
N GLY A 452 2.03 15.97 13.26
CA GLY A 452 2.83 15.24 14.23
C GLY A 452 3.07 13.76 13.88
N HIS A 453 2.55 13.27 12.76
CA HIS A 453 2.75 11.87 12.37
C HIS A 453 4.16 11.65 11.80
N ILE A 454 4.79 10.55 12.20
CA ILE A 454 6.06 10.11 11.64
C ILE A 454 5.79 9.18 10.47
N TYR A 455 6.42 9.46 9.33
CA TYR A 455 6.37 8.61 8.15
C TYR A 455 7.71 8.65 7.40
N TYR A 456 7.91 7.72 6.48
CA TYR A 456 9.15 7.57 5.72
C TYR A 456 8.87 7.65 4.22
N VAL A 457 9.76 8.33 3.51
CA VAL A 457 9.68 8.52 2.05
C VAL A 457 11.00 8.07 1.43
N ASN A 458 10.96 7.19 0.44
CA ASN A 458 12.12 6.83 -0.35
C ASN A 458 12.56 8.00 -1.23
N ASP A 459 13.87 8.24 -1.31
CA ASP A 459 14.47 9.39 -1.98
C ASP A 459 14.11 9.41 -3.48
N LEU A 460 13.24 10.36 -3.85
CA LEU A 460 12.74 10.52 -5.22
C LEU A 460 13.89 10.76 -6.21
N ALA A 461 14.90 11.53 -5.81
CA ALA A 461 16.03 11.85 -6.68
C ALA A 461 16.86 10.59 -7.00
N GLN A 462 17.06 9.71 -6.02
CA GLN A 462 17.78 8.45 -6.23
C GLN A 462 17.01 7.49 -7.13
N LEU A 463 15.69 7.38 -6.93
CA LEU A 463 14.83 6.54 -7.77
C LEU A 463 14.93 6.97 -9.24
N ILE A 464 14.81 8.27 -9.53
CA ILE A 464 14.92 8.80 -10.90
C ILE A 464 16.34 8.62 -11.45
N ALA A 465 17.38 8.87 -10.65
CA ALA A 465 18.76 8.68 -11.09
C ALA A 465 19.07 7.21 -11.43
N GLN A 466 18.50 6.25 -10.69
CA GLN A 466 18.63 4.83 -11.00
C GLN A 466 17.97 4.46 -12.33
N GLU A 467 16.81 5.02 -12.67
CA GLU A 467 16.16 4.76 -13.96
C GLU A 467 16.95 5.31 -15.15
N MET A 468 17.62 6.46 -15.00
CA MET A 468 18.53 6.98 -16.02
C MET A 468 19.77 6.08 -16.20
N ALA A 469 20.23 5.49 -15.12
CA ALA A 469 21.36 4.57 -15.09
C ALA A 469 20.99 3.11 -15.42
N ASN A 470 19.71 2.82 -15.67
CA ASN A 470 19.21 1.47 -15.93
C ASN A 470 19.18 1.16 -17.44
N PRO A 471 20.04 0.24 -17.95
CA PRO A 471 20.14 -0.03 -19.39
C PRO A 471 18.91 -0.74 -19.98
N ARG A 472 17.98 -1.23 -19.15
CA ARG A 472 16.72 -1.82 -19.60
C ARG A 472 15.59 -0.80 -19.76
N VAL A 473 15.65 0.29 -19.01
CA VAL A 473 14.59 1.31 -18.97
C VAL A 473 14.97 2.54 -19.76
N ARG A 474 16.21 3.04 -19.57
CA ARG A 474 16.69 4.27 -20.20
C ARG A 474 16.49 4.33 -21.72
N PRO A 475 16.74 3.27 -22.52
CA PRO A 475 16.51 3.29 -23.96
C PRO A 475 15.03 3.46 -24.38
N LEU A 476 14.10 3.19 -23.46
CA LEU A 476 12.66 3.32 -23.69
C LEU A 476 12.14 4.71 -23.34
N LEU A 477 12.85 5.46 -22.51
CA LEU A 477 12.41 6.75 -22.03
C LEU A 477 12.44 7.81 -23.13
N ARG A 478 11.33 8.54 -23.25
CA ARG A 478 11.24 9.78 -24.01
C ARG A 478 11.28 10.98 -23.07
N PHE A 479 12.01 12.02 -23.47
CA PHE A 479 12.15 13.26 -22.71
C PHE A 479 11.54 14.48 -23.42
N LEU A 480 11.25 14.35 -24.71
CA LEU A 480 10.61 15.38 -25.52
C LEU A 480 9.16 14.97 -25.82
N PRO A 481 8.21 15.92 -25.81
CA PRO A 481 6.88 15.66 -26.33
C PRO A 481 6.91 15.49 -27.84
N GLU A 482 5.91 14.81 -28.39
CA GLU A 482 5.78 14.53 -29.82
C GLU A 482 4.49 15.15 -30.38
N ASP A 483 4.63 15.91 -31.46
CA ASP A 483 3.50 16.33 -32.30
C ASP A 483 3.24 15.23 -33.34
N ALA A 484 2.35 14.31 -33.00
CA ALA A 484 1.98 13.16 -33.83
C ALA A 484 0.83 13.46 -34.82
N ASN A 485 0.62 14.73 -35.20
CA ASN A 485 -0.36 15.17 -36.21
C ASN A 485 -1.78 14.60 -36.00
N GLY A 486 -2.23 14.54 -34.74
CA GLY A 486 -3.57 14.04 -34.39
C GLY A 486 -3.66 12.54 -34.10
N THR A 487 -2.55 11.80 -34.17
CA THR A 487 -2.46 10.44 -33.62
C THR A 487 -2.10 10.48 -32.13
N LEU A 488 -2.72 9.63 -31.30
CA LEU A 488 -2.39 9.44 -29.89
C LEU A 488 -2.28 7.94 -29.55
N SER A 489 -1.10 7.51 -29.16
CA SER A 489 -0.79 6.19 -28.60
C SER A 489 -0.06 6.28 -27.27
N GLU A 490 0.61 7.41 -27.01
CA GLU A 490 1.59 7.56 -25.94
C GLU A 490 1.36 8.85 -25.12
N ALA A 491 1.86 8.88 -23.89
CA ALA A 491 1.64 10.00 -22.97
C ALA A 491 2.29 11.32 -23.45
N TRP A 492 3.46 11.22 -24.08
CA TRP A 492 4.21 12.38 -24.60
C TRP A 492 3.60 13.02 -25.84
N GLN A 493 2.55 12.41 -26.42
CA GLN A 493 1.79 12.97 -27.53
C GLN A 493 0.57 13.78 -27.05
N GLY A 494 0.19 13.65 -25.76
CA GLY A 494 -0.92 14.37 -25.18
C GLY A 494 -0.67 15.87 -25.05
N ASP A 495 -1.74 16.67 -25.15
CA ASP A 495 -1.67 18.14 -25.06
C ASP A 495 -1.06 18.61 -23.74
N ARG A 496 -1.20 17.85 -22.65
CA ARG A 496 -0.62 18.19 -21.35
C ARG A 496 0.89 18.37 -21.45
N TRP A 497 1.60 17.44 -22.05
CA TRP A 497 3.06 17.53 -22.19
C TRP A 497 3.44 18.42 -23.37
N LEU A 498 2.75 18.26 -24.51
CA LEU A 498 3.09 18.97 -25.74
C LEU A 498 2.87 20.49 -25.65
N LYS A 499 1.78 20.93 -25.01
CA LYS A 499 1.32 22.34 -25.06
C LYS A 499 1.26 23.01 -23.70
N GLU A 500 0.83 22.30 -22.65
CA GLU A 500 0.42 22.93 -21.39
C GLU A 500 1.49 22.92 -20.28
N LEU A 501 2.33 21.88 -20.22
CA LEU A 501 3.40 21.76 -19.21
C LEU A 501 4.36 22.93 -19.32
N ASP A 502 4.76 23.53 -18.20
CA ASP A 502 5.71 24.65 -18.16
C ASP A 502 6.98 24.29 -18.95
N PRO A 503 7.41 25.09 -19.96
CA PRO A 503 8.66 24.87 -20.66
C PRO A 503 9.88 24.68 -19.76
N ASP A 504 9.93 25.34 -18.60
CA ASP A 504 11.03 25.21 -17.62
C ASP A 504 11.02 23.85 -16.88
N LEU A 505 9.89 23.13 -16.91
CA LEU A 505 9.74 21.77 -16.38
C LEU A 505 9.72 20.69 -17.49
N ALA A 506 9.60 21.12 -18.75
CA ALA A 506 9.86 20.30 -19.92
C ALA A 506 11.37 20.28 -20.23
N THR A 507 11.80 19.58 -21.27
CA THR A 507 13.22 19.52 -21.65
C THR A 507 13.65 20.91 -22.15
N PRO A 508 14.50 21.63 -21.40
CA PRO A 508 14.74 23.05 -21.66
C PRO A 508 15.80 23.26 -22.73
N MET A 509 16.54 22.22 -23.11
CA MET A 509 17.63 22.33 -24.08
C MET A 509 17.71 21.14 -25.03
N VAL A 510 18.23 21.38 -26.23
CA VAL A 510 18.69 20.34 -27.15
C VAL A 510 20.10 20.62 -27.63
N ARG A 511 20.88 19.55 -27.83
CA ARG A 511 22.26 19.64 -28.32
C ARG A 511 22.30 19.37 -29.81
N LYS A 512 22.92 20.27 -30.57
CA LYS A 512 23.27 20.05 -31.97
C LYS A 512 24.78 20.23 -32.10
N GLU A 513 25.46 19.16 -32.52
CA GLU A 513 26.93 19.11 -32.55
C GLU A 513 27.52 19.42 -31.17
N SER A 514 28.30 20.50 -31.02
CA SER A 514 28.89 20.97 -29.77
C SER A 514 28.17 22.18 -29.16
N GLN A 515 27.01 22.57 -29.70
CA GLN A 515 26.24 23.71 -29.23
C GLN A 515 24.95 23.29 -28.53
N ASP A 516 24.68 23.94 -27.41
CA ASP A 516 23.46 23.75 -26.64
C ASP A 516 22.51 24.91 -26.85
N PHE A 517 21.31 24.61 -27.33
CA PHE A 517 20.24 25.57 -27.56
C PHE A 517 19.22 25.44 -26.42
N TYR A 518 19.13 26.47 -25.58
CA TYR A 518 18.17 26.51 -24.47
C TYR A 518 16.92 27.30 -24.88
N ILE A 519 15.80 26.96 -24.25
CA ILE A 519 14.61 27.81 -24.28
C ILE A 519 14.92 29.16 -23.62
N TYR A 520 14.24 30.20 -24.10
CA TYR A 520 14.36 31.56 -23.60
C TYR A 520 15.78 32.12 -23.66
N GLU A 521 16.56 31.66 -24.64
CA GLU A 521 17.83 32.24 -25.06
C GLU A 521 17.84 32.54 -26.57
N PRO A 522 18.34 33.71 -27.00
CA PRO A 522 18.49 34.03 -28.41
C PRO A 522 19.32 32.99 -29.17
N ALA A 523 18.83 32.59 -30.34
CA ALA A 523 19.51 31.67 -31.25
C ALA A 523 19.38 32.15 -32.70
N GLN A 524 20.46 32.04 -33.46
CA GLN A 524 20.49 32.41 -34.88
C GLN A 524 20.23 31.20 -35.76
N LEU A 525 19.39 31.41 -36.77
CA LEU A 525 19.10 30.45 -37.82
C LEU A 525 20.08 30.58 -38.98
N ASP A 526 20.07 29.59 -39.87
CA ASP A 526 20.83 29.60 -41.13
C ASP A 526 20.39 30.70 -42.10
N SER A 527 19.17 31.22 -41.97
CA SER A 527 18.69 32.44 -42.65
C SER A 527 19.32 33.74 -42.13
N HIS A 528 20.15 33.65 -41.09
CA HIS A 528 20.69 34.75 -40.28
C HIS A 528 19.68 35.48 -39.38
N ASP A 529 18.40 35.12 -39.42
CA ASP A 529 17.40 35.61 -38.48
C ASP A 529 17.72 35.13 -37.04
N VAL A 530 17.38 35.96 -36.06
CA VAL A 530 17.48 35.62 -34.64
C VAL A 530 16.08 35.32 -34.11
N CYS A 531 15.97 34.24 -33.35
CA CYS A 531 14.73 33.79 -32.75
C CYS A 531 14.94 33.41 -31.29
N MET A 532 13.84 33.28 -30.57
CA MET A 532 13.79 32.87 -29.17
C MET A 532 13.07 31.53 -29.07
N PRO A 533 13.77 30.40 -28.85
CA PRO A 533 13.12 29.10 -28.63
C PRO A 533 12.29 29.13 -27.35
N THR A 534 11.09 28.56 -27.39
CA THR A 534 10.16 28.53 -26.25
C THR A 534 9.81 27.10 -25.83
N ARG A 535 9.90 26.14 -26.76
CA ARG A 535 9.67 24.72 -26.47
C ARG A 535 10.33 23.83 -27.50
N TRP A 536 10.85 22.69 -27.06
CA TRP A 536 11.36 21.62 -27.91
C TRP A 536 10.36 20.47 -27.98
N PHE A 537 10.18 19.89 -29.16
CA PHE A 537 9.30 18.75 -29.41
C PHE A 537 9.77 17.96 -30.64
N THR A 538 9.21 16.77 -30.87
CA THR A 538 9.53 15.95 -32.05
C THR A 538 8.35 15.83 -32.99
N ARG A 539 8.64 15.60 -34.28
CA ARG A 539 7.70 15.13 -35.29
C ARG A 539 8.33 13.92 -35.97
N GLY A 540 7.88 12.72 -35.61
CA GLY A 540 8.61 11.49 -35.93
C GLY A 540 10.02 11.52 -35.34
N SER A 541 11.05 11.28 -36.16
CA SER A 541 12.45 11.27 -35.73
C SER A 541 13.11 12.65 -35.65
N GLN A 542 12.46 13.70 -36.13
CA GLN A 542 13.04 15.04 -36.22
C GLN A 542 12.64 15.91 -35.03
N THR A 543 13.60 16.64 -34.48
CA THR A 543 13.40 17.62 -33.41
C THR A 543 13.07 19.00 -34.00
N TYR A 544 12.07 19.65 -33.42
CA TYR A 544 11.61 20.99 -33.75
C TYR A 544 11.66 21.88 -32.51
N ALA A 545 11.87 23.16 -32.75
CA ALA A 545 11.64 24.23 -31.79
C ALA A 545 10.36 24.95 -32.16
N LYS A 546 9.58 25.28 -31.15
CA LYS A 546 8.63 26.37 -31.19
C LYS A 546 9.38 27.65 -30.84
N VAL A 547 9.28 28.70 -31.66
CA VAL A 547 10.09 29.92 -31.49
C VAL A 547 9.26 31.19 -31.63
N TRP A 548 9.69 32.24 -30.93
CA TRP A 548 9.26 33.63 -31.19
C TRP A 548 10.29 34.35 -32.06
N ARG A 549 9.83 35.20 -32.96
CA ARG A 549 10.73 36.05 -33.77
C ARG A 549 11.37 37.12 -32.88
N MET A 550 12.64 37.44 -33.16
CA MET A 550 13.31 38.60 -32.58
C MET A 550 13.62 39.64 -33.66
N GLU A 551 13.32 40.90 -33.38
CA GLU A 551 13.62 42.02 -34.26
C GLU A 551 14.57 43.01 -33.60
N ARG A 552 15.40 43.65 -34.42
CA ARG A 552 16.27 44.73 -33.96
C ARG A 552 15.44 45.99 -33.79
N THR A 553 15.77 46.77 -32.78
CA THR A 553 15.20 48.10 -32.59
C THR A 553 15.60 49.04 -33.73
N PRO A 554 14.84 50.12 -33.99
CA PRO A 554 15.16 51.06 -35.09
C PRO A 554 16.53 51.72 -34.98
N ASP A 555 17.06 51.88 -33.76
CA ASP A 555 18.42 52.36 -33.48
C ASP A 555 19.51 51.28 -33.65
N GLY A 556 19.12 50.03 -33.88
CA GLY A 556 20.00 48.89 -34.10
C GLY A 556 20.77 48.41 -32.88
N GLN A 557 20.45 48.92 -31.67
CA GLN A 557 21.24 48.68 -30.45
C GLN A 557 20.72 47.53 -29.58
N ALA A 558 19.47 47.12 -29.76
CA ALA A 558 18.81 46.15 -28.89
C ALA A 558 17.81 45.26 -29.64
N TRP A 559 17.24 44.30 -28.91
CA TRP A 559 16.31 43.31 -29.43
C TRP A 559 14.92 43.44 -28.79
N VAL A 560 13.89 43.20 -29.59
CA VAL A 560 12.50 43.04 -29.16
C VAL A 560 12.03 41.64 -29.52
N VAL A 561 11.39 40.94 -28.58
CA VAL A 561 10.80 39.62 -28.81
C VAL A 561 9.34 39.78 -29.20
N LEU A 562 8.91 39.15 -30.28
CA LEU A 562 7.55 39.24 -30.80
C LEU A 562 6.74 37.99 -30.40
N ASP A 563 5.88 38.10 -29.39
CA ASP A 563 5.10 36.95 -28.88
C ASP A 563 3.99 36.49 -29.85
N ASN A 564 3.55 37.39 -30.71
CA ASN A 564 2.49 37.21 -31.69
C ASN A 564 2.98 36.55 -32.99
N ALA A 565 4.29 36.43 -33.19
CA ALA A 565 4.93 35.90 -34.38
C ALA A 565 5.60 34.54 -34.08
N GLU A 566 4.77 33.58 -33.67
CA GLU A 566 5.21 32.24 -33.28
C GLU A 566 5.23 31.27 -34.47
N PHE A 567 6.31 30.51 -34.62
CA PHE A 567 6.43 29.50 -35.69
C PHE A 567 7.31 28.32 -35.27
N ASN A 568 7.26 27.25 -36.06
CA ASN A 568 8.02 26.03 -35.80
C ASN A 568 9.24 25.95 -36.70
N VAL A 569 10.40 25.63 -36.13
CA VAL A 569 11.68 25.56 -36.83
C VAL A 569 12.34 24.20 -36.58
N PRO A 570 12.75 23.45 -37.62
CA PRO A 570 13.53 22.23 -37.44
C PRO A 570 14.88 22.52 -36.79
N LEU A 571 15.37 21.65 -35.90
CA LEU A 571 16.67 21.79 -35.23
C LEU A 571 17.82 21.98 -36.23
N GLN A 572 17.73 21.40 -37.42
CA GLN A 572 18.75 21.52 -38.46
C GLN A 572 19.00 22.97 -38.90
N ARG A 573 18.00 23.87 -38.80
CA ARG A 573 18.11 25.27 -39.18
C ARG A 573 18.81 26.14 -38.14
N PHE A 574 18.99 25.65 -36.92
CA PHE A 574 19.71 26.37 -35.88
C PHE A 574 21.21 26.38 -36.16
N LEU A 575 21.82 27.56 -36.20
CA LEU A 575 23.22 27.76 -36.57
C LEU A 575 24.09 28.14 -35.37
N VAL A 576 23.71 29.16 -34.60
CA VAL A 576 24.52 29.69 -33.50
C VAL A 576 23.69 29.86 -32.23
N ALA A 577 24.13 29.26 -31.14
CA ALA A 577 23.55 29.41 -29.81
C ALA A 577 24.04 30.69 -29.11
N LEU A 578 23.41 31.08 -27.99
CA LEU A 578 23.69 32.31 -27.27
C LEU A 578 25.18 32.60 -27.01
N PRO A 579 26.02 31.67 -26.52
CA PRO A 579 27.45 31.95 -26.30
C PRO A 579 28.19 32.38 -27.59
N GLY A 580 27.87 31.73 -28.71
CA GLY A 580 28.43 32.09 -30.01
C GLY A 580 27.92 33.45 -30.52
N LEU A 581 26.67 33.80 -30.23
CA LEU A 581 26.11 35.11 -30.57
C LEU A 581 26.74 36.25 -29.76
N ILE A 582 27.05 36.02 -28.48
CA ILE A 582 27.79 36.98 -27.65
C ILE A 582 29.19 37.18 -28.24
N GLY A 583 29.87 36.09 -28.63
CA GLY A 583 31.16 36.18 -29.32
C GLY A 583 31.08 36.96 -30.63
N LYS A 584 30.02 36.75 -31.43
CA LYS A 584 29.77 37.49 -32.67
C LYS A 584 29.57 38.99 -32.42
N ALA A 585 28.74 39.37 -31.45
CA ALA A 585 28.50 40.77 -31.09
C ALA A 585 29.79 41.49 -30.60
N ALA A 586 30.69 40.75 -29.94
CA ALA A 586 31.98 41.29 -29.50
C ALA A 586 32.94 41.60 -30.67
N HIS A 587 32.80 40.90 -31.80
CA HIS A 587 33.65 41.07 -32.99
C HIS A 587 33.04 41.95 -34.09
N ASP A 588 31.71 42.06 -34.14
CA ASP A 588 30.95 42.82 -35.14
C ASP A 588 30.06 43.86 -34.46
N SER A 589 30.49 45.12 -34.48
CA SER A 589 29.76 46.25 -33.88
C SER A 589 28.42 46.56 -34.57
N SER A 590 28.17 46.00 -35.76
CA SER A 590 26.88 46.11 -36.45
C SER A 590 25.83 45.10 -35.97
N PHE A 591 26.25 44.13 -35.15
CA PHE A 591 25.38 43.13 -34.54
C PHE A 591 25.12 43.49 -33.06
N PRO A 592 23.88 43.86 -32.68
CA PRO A 592 23.58 44.23 -31.30
C PRO A 592 23.78 43.04 -30.34
N ASP A 593 24.25 43.34 -29.13
CA ASP A 593 24.43 42.32 -28.08
C ASP A 593 23.12 41.56 -27.86
N PRO A 594 23.09 40.22 -28.05
CA PRO A 594 21.88 39.42 -27.90
C PRO A 594 21.26 39.49 -26.50
N ARG A 595 22.03 39.95 -25.49
CA ARG A 595 21.57 40.12 -24.10
C ARG A 595 20.80 41.43 -23.89
N HIS A 596 20.88 42.38 -24.80
CA HIS A 596 20.13 43.65 -24.70
C HIS A 596 18.70 43.48 -25.22
N ILE A 597 17.85 42.85 -24.42
CA ILE A 597 16.42 42.64 -24.75
C ILE A 597 15.60 43.75 -24.08
N ILE A 598 14.96 44.62 -24.88
CA ILE A 598 14.09 45.70 -24.37
C ILE A 598 12.83 45.13 -23.72
N GLY A 599 12.27 44.08 -24.31
CA GLY A 599 11.05 43.47 -23.83
C GLY A 599 10.39 42.55 -24.83
N ILE A 600 9.19 42.11 -24.47
CA ILE A 600 8.28 41.32 -25.28
C ILE A 600 7.14 42.21 -25.78
N GLN A 601 6.94 42.24 -27.09
CA GLN A 601 5.85 42.99 -27.72
C GLN A 601 4.62 42.11 -27.82
N ASP A 602 3.52 42.58 -27.24
CA ASP A 602 2.22 41.90 -27.29
C ASP A 602 1.50 42.11 -28.64
N ALA A 603 0.42 41.36 -28.86
CA ALA A 603 -0.42 41.48 -30.06
C ALA A 603 -1.05 42.88 -30.27
N ARG A 604 -1.11 43.73 -29.23
CA ARG A 604 -1.62 45.11 -29.29
C ARG A 604 -0.49 46.12 -29.53
N GLY A 605 0.76 45.66 -29.66
CA GLY A 605 1.94 46.46 -29.89
C GLY A 605 2.57 47.05 -28.62
N GLY A 606 2.09 46.70 -27.43
CA GLY A 606 2.68 47.12 -26.16
C GLY A 606 3.93 46.32 -25.84
N ILE A 607 5.03 46.99 -25.46
CA ILE A 607 6.28 46.35 -25.05
C ILE A 607 6.28 46.20 -23.53
N HIS A 608 6.40 44.97 -23.05
CA HIS A 608 6.47 44.61 -21.64
C HIS A 608 7.87 44.11 -21.27
N PRO A 609 8.35 44.30 -20.03
CA PRO A 609 9.67 43.83 -19.62
C PRO A 609 9.86 42.32 -19.82
N TRP A 610 11.05 41.91 -20.24
CA TRP A 610 11.42 40.50 -20.33
C TRP A 610 11.65 39.89 -18.94
N THR A 611 10.94 38.81 -18.62
CA THR A 611 10.99 38.15 -17.30
C THR A 611 11.29 36.66 -17.34
N ALA A 612 11.35 36.03 -18.53
CA ALA A 612 11.50 34.58 -18.64
C ALA A 612 12.91 34.09 -18.27
N THR A 613 13.94 34.89 -18.54
CA THR A 613 15.34 34.62 -18.17
C THR A 613 16.03 35.92 -17.80
N ASN A 614 17.16 35.83 -17.08
CA ASN A 614 18.05 36.97 -16.91
C ASN A 614 18.93 37.07 -18.18
N PRO A 615 18.81 38.13 -19.00
CA PRO A 615 19.55 38.21 -20.26
C PRO A 615 21.07 38.18 -20.09
N ALA A 616 21.60 38.62 -18.94
CA ALA A 616 23.04 38.63 -18.69
C ALA A 616 23.61 37.23 -18.47
N SER A 617 22.87 36.36 -17.78
CA SER A 617 23.30 34.98 -17.44
C SER A 617 22.69 33.91 -18.35
N GLY A 618 21.68 34.24 -19.14
CA GLY A 618 20.92 33.28 -19.94
C GLY A 618 19.96 32.43 -19.10
N ASN A 619 19.67 31.23 -19.60
CA ASN A 619 18.80 30.26 -18.94
C ASN A 619 19.49 29.69 -17.69
N ARG A 620 18.76 29.64 -16.56
CA ARG A 620 19.29 29.11 -15.27
C ARG A 620 19.87 27.70 -15.38
N TRP A 621 19.27 26.85 -16.23
CA TRP A 621 19.71 25.47 -16.42
C TRP A 621 21.06 25.39 -17.12
N ARG A 622 21.42 26.35 -17.97
CA ARG A 622 22.75 26.42 -18.59
C ARG A 622 23.84 26.56 -17.52
N THR A 623 23.63 27.43 -16.55
CA THR A 623 24.55 27.65 -15.43
C THR A 623 24.63 26.41 -14.54
N LEU A 624 23.49 25.80 -14.19
CA LEU A 624 23.45 24.62 -13.32
C LEU A 624 24.05 23.37 -13.97
N ALA A 625 23.83 23.19 -15.27
CA ALA A 625 24.29 22.02 -15.99
C ALA A 625 25.76 22.10 -16.41
N SER A 626 26.40 23.28 -16.38
CA SER A 626 27.82 23.47 -16.70
C SER A 626 28.27 22.77 -18.00
N GLY A 627 27.43 22.82 -19.04
CA GLY A 627 27.71 22.18 -20.33
C GLY A 627 27.30 20.71 -20.43
N HIS A 628 26.61 20.14 -19.45
CA HIS A 628 25.92 18.84 -19.57
C HIS A 628 24.50 19.00 -20.10
N ARG A 629 23.91 17.89 -20.56
CA ARG A 629 22.53 17.89 -21.05
C ARG A 629 21.53 18.03 -19.91
N VAL A 630 20.42 18.69 -20.21
CA VAL A 630 19.27 18.82 -19.30
C VAL A 630 18.03 18.21 -19.92
N VAL A 631 17.39 17.27 -19.24
CA VAL A 631 16.23 16.52 -19.74
C VAL A 631 15.08 16.53 -18.73
N ALA A 632 13.84 16.53 -19.21
CA ALA A 632 12.66 16.40 -18.35
C ALA A 632 12.31 14.94 -18.08
N PHE A 633 11.78 14.67 -16.89
CA PHE A 633 11.31 13.36 -16.45
C PHE A 633 9.89 13.48 -15.86
N PRO A 634 8.85 13.60 -16.70
CA PRO A 634 7.48 13.63 -16.19
C PRO A 634 7.07 12.27 -15.60
N ILE A 635 6.29 12.29 -14.52
CA ILE A 635 5.84 11.09 -13.81
C ILE A 635 4.31 11.02 -13.72
N TRP A 636 3.78 9.80 -13.79
CA TRP A 636 2.45 9.48 -13.28
C TRP A 636 2.57 9.25 -11.78
N LEU A 637 2.02 10.14 -10.97
CA LEU A 637 2.00 9.98 -9.52
C LEU A 637 0.69 9.29 -9.12
N TYR A 638 0.75 8.29 -8.26
CA TYR A 638 -0.41 7.52 -7.81
C TYR A 638 -0.54 7.59 -6.30
N CYS A 639 -1.77 7.70 -5.83
CA CYS A 639 -2.11 7.47 -4.44
C CYS A 639 -3.40 6.66 -4.34
N ASP A 640 -3.41 5.66 -3.46
CA ASP A 640 -4.63 4.99 -3.02
C ASP A 640 -4.44 4.28 -1.68
N ASP A 641 -5.52 3.77 -1.12
CA ASP A 641 -5.50 2.95 0.08
C ASP A 641 -5.36 1.44 -0.19
N THR A 642 -4.65 0.76 0.70
CA THR A 642 -4.51 -0.69 0.70
C THR A 642 -4.70 -1.24 2.10
N SER A 643 -5.30 -2.42 2.20
CA SER A 643 -5.33 -3.16 3.47
C SER A 643 -3.94 -3.73 3.74
N GLY A 644 -3.38 -3.41 4.91
CA GLY A 644 -2.15 -4.03 5.43
C GLY A 644 -2.34 -5.44 5.99
N ASN A 645 -3.58 -5.95 6.03
CA ASN A 645 -3.92 -7.26 6.59
C ASN A 645 -4.46 -8.23 5.51
N LEU A 646 -4.18 -9.53 5.69
CA LEU A 646 -4.85 -10.64 4.96
C LEU A 646 -6.27 -10.92 5.49
N SER A 647 -6.54 -10.57 6.75
CA SER A 647 -7.85 -10.79 7.40
C SER A 647 -8.86 -9.69 7.07
N LYS A 648 -10.15 -9.96 7.35
CA LYS A 648 -11.25 -8.98 7.19
C LYS A 648 -11.15 -7.75 8.11
N LYS A 649 -10.21 -7.70 9.07
CA LYS A 649 -10.00 -6.51 9.91
C LYS A 649 -9.20 -5.49 9.11
N TRP A 650 -9.87 -4.44 8.65
CA TRP A 650 -9.26 -3.40 7.82
C TRP A 650 -8.15 -2.64 8.58
N ASN A 651 -6.94 -2.63 8.03
CA ASN A 651 -5.81 -1.82 8.49
C ASN A 651 -5.35 -0.94 7.33
N LYS A 652 -5.93 0.25 7.23
CA LYS A 652 -5.76 1.17 6.10
C LYS A 652 -4.31 1.65 6.04
N HIS A 653 -3.67 1.50 4.89
CA HIS A 653 -2.43 2.19 4.55
C HIS A 653 -2.67 3.04 3.31
N ASN A 654 -2.35 4.33 3.34
CA ASN A 654 -2.29 5.12 2.11
C ASN A 654 -0.88 4.99 1.55
N SER A 655 -0.76 4.79 0.24
CA SER A 655 0.54 4.59 -0.40
C SER A 655 0.72 5.50 -1.60
N PHE A 656 1.91 6.09 -1.73
CA PHE A 656 2.33 6.85 -2.90
C PHE A 656 3.30 6.03 -3.74
N LEU A 657 3.03 5.97 -5.04
CA LEU A 657 3.80 5.28 -6.04
C LEU A 657 3.97 6.20 -7.26
N PHE A 658 4.98 5.98 -8.10
CA PHE A 658 5.04 6.64 -9.41
C PHE A 658 5.58 5.71 -10.50
N THR A 659 5.29 6.06 -11.75
CA THR A 659 5.99 5.48 -12.91
C THR A 659 6.39 6.58 -13.89
N PRO A 660 7.53 6.45 -14.62
CA PRO A 660 7.94 7.45 -15.59
C PRO A 660 6.92 7.55 -16.74
N ALA A 661 6.40 8.76 -17.00
CA ALA A 661 5.43 8.98 -18.07
C ALA A 661 6.04 8.94 -19.48
N GLY A 662 7.37 9.06 -19.57
CA GLY A 662 8.12 8.89 -20.82
C GLY A 662 8.23 7.44 -21.29
N LEU A 663 7.65 6.46 -20.58
CA LEU A 663 7.65 5.06 -20.98
C LEU A 663 6.54 4.73 -21.98
N PRO A 664 6.80 3.85 -22.97
CA PRO A 664 5.76 3.39 -23.89
C PRO A 664 4.60 2.72 -23.15
N ARG A 665 3.38 2.90 -23.65
CA ARG A 665 2.12 2.32 -23.15
C ARG A 665 2.23 0.83 -22.85
N ARG A 666 2.96 0.09 -23.70
CA ARG A 666 3.15 -1.36 -23.56
C ARG A 666 3.95 -1.78 -22.33
N VAL A 667 4.67 -0.87 -21.66
CA VAL A 667 5.51 -1.18 -20.50
C VAL A 667 5.27 -0.25 -19.31
N VAL A 668 4.59 0.89 -19.47
CA VAL A 668 4.36 1.88 -18.40
C VAL A 668 3.64 1.30 -17.18
N HIS A 669 2.72 0.36 -17.39
CA HIS A 669 1.97 -0.32 -16.32
C HIS A 669 2.61 -1.63 -15.85
N HIS A 670 3.79 -1.98 -16.36
CA HIS A 670 4.51 -3.13 -15.82
C HIS A 670 4.97 -2.81 -14.40
N GLU A 671 4.72 -3.72 -13.46
CA GLU A 671 5.15 -3.57 -12.07
C GLU A 671 6.65 -3.27 -11.92
N TYR A 672 7.47 -3.76 -12.86
CA TYR A 672 8.91 -3.47 -12.92
C TYR A 672 9.22 -1.96 -13.06
N ASN A 673 8.32 -1.16 -13.63
CA ASN A 673 8.47 0.28 -13.83
C ASN A 673 7.70 1.11 -12.78
N ILE A 674 7.12 0.48 -11.77
CA ILE A 674 6.38 1.14 -10.69
C ILE A 674 7.31 1.28 -9.48
N HIS A 675 7.46 2.50 -8.98
CA HIS A 675 8.36 2.84 -7.89
C HIS A 675 7.58 3.27 -6.65
N PHE A 676 7.95 2.71 -5.51
CA PHE A 676 7.40 3.06 -4.20
C PHE A 676 8.03 4.36 -3.66
N LEU A 677 7.19 5.27 -3.18
CA LEU A 677 7.63 6.48 -2.47
C LEU A 677 7.39 6.38 -0.97
N ALA A 678 6.14 6.19 -0.54
CA ALA A 678 5.79 6.25 0.87
C ALA A 678 4.54 5.44 1.18
N THR A 679 4.44 4.93 2.41
CA THR A 679 3.20 4.36 2.94
C THR A 679 3.04 4.70 4.41
N SER A 680 1.81 4.87 4.88
CA SER A 680 1.52 5.02 6.31
C SER A 680 0.10 4.57 6.64
N ASN A 681 -0.03 3.98 7.82
CA ASN A 681 -1.32 3.66 8.46
C ASN A 681 -1.78 4.71 9.48
N ILE A 682 -0.93 5.70 9.78
CA ILE A 682 -1.23 6.76 10.76
C ILE A 682 -1.27 8.14 10.11
N ALA A 683 -0.41 8.41 9.13
CA ALA A 683 -0.34 9.70 8.44
C ALA A 683 -1.39 9.76 7.32
N PRO A 684 -2.24 10.80 7.27
CA PRO A 684 -3.12 11.07 6.14
C PRO A 684 -2.34 11.29 4.82
N PRO A 685 -2.95 11.02 3.65
CA PRO A 685 -2.25 11.06 2.37
C PRO A 685 -1.70 12.46 2.05
N LEU A 686 -2.46 13.53 2.32
CA LEU A 686 -1.99 14.90 2.07
C LEU A 686 -0.86 15.34 3.01
N GLU A 687 -0.77 14.77 4.23
CA GLU A 687 0.38 15.02 5.11
C GLU A 687 1.61 14.26 4.63
N MET A 688 1.47 13.05 4.13
CA MET A 688 2.57 12.31 3.51
C MET A 688 3.07 12.95 2.22
N LEU A 689 2.14 13.52 1.43
CA LEU A 689 2.45 14.23 0.20
C LEU A 689 3.38 15.43 0.45
N ASP A 690 3.32 16.04 1.63
CA ASP A 690 4.18 17.15 2.04
C ASP A 690 5.67 16.85 1.82
N GLY A 691 6.15 15.73 2.35
CA GLY A 691 7.55 15.32 2.20
C GLY A 691 7.94 14.94 0.76
N ILE A 692 6.98 14.46 -0.04
CA ILE A 692 7.20 14.17 -1.47
C ILE A 692 7.31 15.48 -2.27
N VAL A 693 6.43 16.45 -1.98
CA VAL A 693 6.42 17.76 -2.64
C VAL A 693 7.68 18.56 -2.30
N ASP A 694 8.17 18.49 -1.06
CA ASP A 694 9.43 19.12 -0.68
C ASP A 694 10.60 18.57 -1.52
N GLN A 695 10.70 17.24 -1.67
CA GLN A 695 11.72 16.64 -2.54
C GLN A 695 11.53 17.03 -4.00
N LEU A 696 10.29 17.05 -4.51
CA LEU A 696 9.99 17.45 -5.88
C LEU A 696 10.42 18.89 -6.15
N LEU A 697 10.15 19.82 -5.23
CA LEU A 697 10.55 21.23 -5.34
C LEU A 697 12.07 21.40 -5.30
N ASP A 698 12.77 20.65 -4.44
CA ASP A 698 14.23 20.62 -4.41
C ASP A 698 14.82 20.11 -5.73
N CYS A 699 14.23 19.06 -6.31
CA CYS A 699 14.63 18.53 -7.62
C CYS A 699 14.33 19.53 -8.75
N GLN A 700 13.21 20.23 -8.73
CA GLN A 700 12.85 21.25 -9.75
C GLN A 700 13.66 22.55 -9.63
N ARG A 701 14.26 22.79 -8.46
CA ARG A 701 15.13 23.94 -8.19
C ARG A 701 16.57 23.67 -8.59
N SER A 702 17.11 22.50 -8.23
CA SER A 702 18.52 22.16 -8.41
C SER A 702 18.82 21.20 -9.57
N GLY A 703 17.80 20.47 -10.05
CA GLY A 703 17.97 19.34 -10.96
C GLY A 703 18.52 18.10 -10.24
N ILE A 704 18.32 16.93 -10.85
CA ILE A 704 18.86 15.65 -10.37
C ILE A 704 20.02 15.27 -11.27
N TRP A 705 21.24 15.28 -10.73
CA TRP A 705 22.38 14.69 -11.42
C TRP A 705 22.22 13.17 -11.49
N ALA A 706 22.34 12.62 -12.70
CA ALA A 706 22.26 11.20 -12.96
C ALA A 706 23.25 10.79 -14.05
N TRP A 707 23.70 9.53 -14.01
CA TRP A 707 24.43 8.93 -15.13
C TRP A 707 23.44 8.44 -16.17
N ASP A 708 23.54 8.95 -17.39
CA ASP A 708 22.78 8.42 -18.51
C ASP A 708 23.55 7.28 -19.17
N CYS A 709 23.09 6.05 -18.96
CA CYS A 709 23.77 4.87 -19.46
C CYS A 709 23.74 4.75 -21.01
N GLU A 710 22.85 5.48 -21.70
CA GLU A 710 22.77 5.50 -23.15
C GLU A 710 23.78 6.47 -23.76
N SER A 711 23.81 7.72 -23.27
CA SER A 711 24.74 8.75 -23.75
C SER A 711 26.14 8.62 -23.16
N LYS A 712 26.29 7.86 -22.07
CA LYS A 712 27.54 7.67 -21.32
C LYS A 712 28.13 9.00 -20.83
N GLU A 713 27.27 9.92 -20.41
CA GLU A 713 27.66 11.16 -19.77
C GLU A 713 26.74 11.46 -18.57
N PRO A 714 27.20 12.29 -17.62
CA PRO A 714 26.31 12.88 -16.63
C PRO A 714 25.28 13.78 -17.30
N VAL A 715 24.04 13.70 -16.83
CA VAL A 715 22.92 14.54 -17.27
C VAL A 715 22.17 15.10 -16.06
N LEU A 716 21.60 16.28 -16.25
CA LEU A 716 20.74 16.93 -15.26
C LEU A 716 19.28 16.65 -15.60
N VAL A 717 18.53 16.10 -14.65
CA VAL A 717 17.15 15.63 -14.87
C VAL A 717 16.17 16.48 -14.08
N ILE A 718 15.06 16.89 -14.72
CA ILE A 718 14.04 17.74 -14.12
C ILE A 718 12.73 16.96 -13.98
N PRO A 719 12.31 16.57 -12.76
CA PRO A 719 11.04 15.87 -12.58
C PRO A 719 9.83 16.81 -12.64
N SER A 720 8.72 16.32 -13.16
CA SER A 720 7.41 16.99 -13.11
C SER A 720 6.27 15.99 -12.94
N VAL A 721 5.18 16.38 -12.29
CA VAL A 721 3.99 15.54 -12.17
C VAL A 721 3.10 15.77 -13.40
N LEU A 722 2.98 14.75 -14.26
CA LEU A 722 2.12 14.85 -15.45
C LEU A 722 0.64 14.81 -15.04
N ALA A 723 0.28 13.85 -14.18
CA ALA A 723 -1.04 13.73 -13.56
C ALA A 723 -0.96 12.95 -12.23
N MET A 724 -1.99 13.10 -11.40
CA MET A 724 -2.19 12.28 -10.21
C MET A 724 -3.35 11.28 -10.39
N LEU A 725 -3.03 10.01 -10.20
CA LEU A 725 -3.93 8.87 -10.34
C LEU A 725 -4.39 8.36 -8.97
N GLY A 726 -5.57 7.76 -8.94
CA GLY A 726 -6.18 7.20 -7.73
C GLY A 726 -7.66 6.96 -7.97
N ASP A 727 -8.32 6.31 -7.00
CA ASP A 727 -9.75 6.11 -7.05
C ASP A 727 -10.52 7.45 -6.91
N ASN A 728 -11.85 7.43 -7.12
CA ASN A 728 -12.63 8.68 -7.10
C ASN A 728 -12.61 9.41 -5.74
N PRO A 729 -12.76 8.72 -4.59
CA PRO A 729 -12.50 9.29 -3.26
C PRO A 729 -11.13 9.97 -3.14
N MET A 730 -10.04 9.28 -3.48
CA MET A 730 -8.68 9.79 -3.37
C MET A 730 -8.45 10.99 -4.29
N GLN A 731 -8.93 10.94 -5.54
CA GLN A 731 -8.87 12.08 -6.45
C GLN A 731 -9.69 13.28 -5.94
N SER A 732 -10.78 13.05 -5.21
CA SER A 732 -11.53 14.14 -4.57
C SER A 732 -10.76 14.75 -3.41
N GLU A 733 -10.06 13.93 -2.61
CA GLU A 733 -9.18 14.40 -1.53
C GLU A 733 -8.02 15.23 -2.08
N ILE A 734 -7.33 14.75 -3.13
CA ILE A 734 -6.26 15.47 -3.83
C ILE A 734 -6.77 16.79 -4.41
N ALA A 735 -8.01 16.83 -4.92
CA ALA A 735 -8.61 18.04 -5.46
C ALA A 735 -9.22 19.00 -4.41
N CYS A 736 -9.01 18.74 -3.11
CA CYS A 736 -9.64 19.46 -2.00
C CYS A 736 -11.16 19.62 -2.22
N HIS A 737 -11.78 18.56 -2.73
CA HIS A 737 -13.20 18.48 -3.04
C HIS A 737 -13.93 17.71 -1.95
N VAL A 738 -15.14 18.16 -1.59
CA VAL A 738 -15.95 17.57 -0.51
C VAL A 738 -16.39 16.12 -0.77
N GLY A 739 -16.17 15.61 -1.98
CA GLY A 739 -16.48 14.25 -2.39
C GLY A 739 -17.83 14.11 -3.11
N LEU A 740 -18.08 12.90 -3.59
CA LEU A 740 -19.20 12.56 -4.48
C LEU A 740 -20.61 12.74 -3.85
N ALA A 741 -20.69 12.90 -2.54
CA ALA A 741 -21.93 13.17 -1.81
C ALA A 741 -22.27 14.68 -1.69
N GLY A 742 -21.33 15.57 -2.06
CA GLY A 742 -21.53 17.02 -1.98
C GLY A 742 -22.65 17.55 -2.87
N LYS A 743 -23.10 18.79 -2.58
CA LYS A 743 -24.07 19.49 -3.45
C LYS A 743 -23.52 19.69 -4.86
N LEU A 744 -22.27 20.13 -4.93
CA LEU A 744 -21.45 20.16 -6.14
C LEU A 744 -20.54 18.93 -6.16
N PHE A 745 -21.04 17.82 -6.68
CA PHE A 745 -20.43 16.49 -6.50
C PHE A 745 -19.28 16.18 -7.47
N CYS A 746 -19.08 16.97 -8.53
CA CYS A 746 -17.99 16.77 -9.47
C CYS A 746 -16.75 17.55 -9.04
N ARG A 747 -15.59 16.87 -9.04
CA ARG A 747 -14.30 17.48 -8.74
C ARG A 747 -13.73 18.30 -9.91
N VAL A 748 -14.22 18.10 -11.14
CA VAL A 748 -13.72 18.77 -12.36
C VAL A 748 -14.55 20.01 -12.69
N CYS A 749 -15.88 19.94 -12.50
CA CYS A 749 -16.79 21.06 -12.78
C CYS A 749 -17.78 21.34 -11.66
N LYS A 750 -18.37 22.53 -11.69
CA LYS A 750 -19.37 23.04 -10.74
C LYS A 750 -20.80 22.58 -11.14
N VAL A 751 -21.01 21.27 -11.32
CA VAL A 751 -22.36 20.72 -11.54
C VAL A 751 -23.08 20.51 -10.21
N SER A 752 -24.36 20.90 -10.14
CA SER A 752 -25.17 20.77 -8.92
C SER A 752 -26.35 19.82 -9.10
N ARG A 753 -26.88 19.31 -7.98
CA ARG A 753 -28.13 18.54 -7.98
C ARG A 753 -29.39 19.43 -7.99
N SER A 754 -29.30 20.75 -7.74
CA SER A 754 -30.45 21.66 -7.55
C SER A 754 -30.29 23.02 -8.23
N ARG A 755 -31.36 23.53 -8.85
CA ARG A 755 -31.40 24.77 -9.66
C ARG A 755 -31.12 26.05 -8.86
N ALA A 756 -31.46 26.09 -7.58
CA ALA A 756 -31.28 27.28 -6.73
C ALA A 756 -29.80 27.66 -6.52
N LEU A 757 -28.87 26.71 -6.62
CA LEU A 757 -27.44 26.98 -6.42
C LEU A 757 -26.74 27.51 -7.68
N ASP A 758 -27.16 27.12 -8.88
CA ASP A 758 -26.49 27.54 -10.11
C ASP A 758 -26.69 29.05 -10.37
N ALA A 759 -27.84 29.61 -9.97
CA ALA A 759 -28.10 31.06 -10.01
C ALA A 759 -27.18 31.82 -9.04
N ALA A 760 -26.99 31.32 -7.82
CA ALA A 760 -26.08 31.93 -6.83
C ALA A 760 -24.60 31.80 -7.22
N VAL A 761 -24.22 30.73 -7.92
CA VAL A 761 -22.86 30.54 -8.46
C VAL A 761 -22.62 31.41 -9.70
N ALA A 762 -23.64 31.67 -10.52
CA ALA A 762 -23.54 32.51 -11.72
C ALA A 762 -23.53 34.02 -11.43
N THR A 763 -24.16 34.48 -10.34
CA THR A 763 -24.26 35.92 -10.03
C THR A 763 -23.20 36.44 -9.05
N GLY A 764 -22.41 35.58 -8.41
CA GLY A 764 -21.40 36.00 -7.43
C GLY A 764 -21.95 36.75 -6.20
N SER A 765 -23.27 36.87 -6.08
CA SER A 765 -23.96 37.68 -5.08
C SER A 765 -24.42 36.79 -3.92
N GLY A 766 -23.65 36.79 -2.83
CA GLY A 766 -24.00 36.12 -1.58
C GLY A 766 -25.07 36.83 -0.75
N GLU A 767 -26.11 37.40 -1.35
CA GLU A 767 -27.13 38.15 -0.61
C GLU A 767 -28.48 37.42 -0.50
N ASN A 768 -28.80 37.11 0.76
CA ASN A 768 -30.12 37.06 1.38
C ASN A 768 -31.31 36.68 0.48
N THR A 769 -31.49 35.37 0.26
CA THR A 769 -32.84 34.83 0.09
C THR A 769 -33.13 33.97 1.31
N GLU A 770 -34.12 34.36 2.10
CA GLU A 770 -34.58 33.60 3.26
C GLU A 770 -35.07 32.22 2.81
N GLU A 771 -34.35 31.16 3.19
CA GLU A 771 -34.78 29.78 3.03
C GLU A 771 -34.77 29.03 4.38
N PRO A 772 -35.65 28.02 4.54
CA PRO A 772 -36.17 27.59 5.83
C PRO A 772 -35.10 26.87 6.66
N ARG A 773 -35.16 27.13 7.98
CA ARG A 773 -34.29 26.57 9.03
C ARG A 773 -33.97 25.09 8.77
N SER A 774 -32.72 24.82 8.42
CA SER A 774 -32.14 23.48 8.36
C SER A 774 -31.85 23.00 9.78
N ASP A 775 -32.51 21.92 10.20
CA ASP A 775 -32.15 21.19 11.40
C ASP A 775 -30.69 20.73 11.30
N ALA A 776 -29.96 20.93 12.39
CA ALA A 776 -28.55 20.62 12.54
C ALA A 776 -28.29 19.14 12.23
N TYR A 777 -27.48 18.88 11.19
CA TYR A 777 -26.77 17.62 11.08
C TYR A 777 -25.44 17.79 11.82
N ASP A 778 -25.31 17.09 12.94
CA ASP A 778 -24.06 16.96 13.68
C ASP A 778 -22.99 16.35 12.78
N ASP A 779 -22.04 17.19 12.38
CA ASP A 779 -20.78 16.84 11.75
C ASP A 779 -19.72 16.88 12.86
N ASP A 780 -19.59 15.76 13.58
CA ASP A 780 -18.48 15.49 14.49
C ASP A 780 -18.30 13.96 14.65
N SER A 781 -17.42 13.38 13.82
CA SER A 781 -16.52 12.27 14.15
C SER A 781 -15.89 11.69 12.86
N ILE A 782 -14.68 12.14 12.55
CA ILE A 782 -13.74 11.34 11.76
C ILE A 782 -13.17 10.28 12.71
N ALA A 783 -13.74 9.09 12.65
CA ALA A 783 -13.06 7.86 13.04
C ALA A 783 -13.21 6.86 11.89
N GLY A 784 -12.08 6.41 11.36
CA GLY A 784 -11.96 5.58 10.18
C GLY A 784 -12.96 4.42 10.13
N ARG A 785 -13.78 4.43 9.09
CA ARG A 785 -14.42 3.26 8.51
C ARG A 785 -14.39 3.40 7.00
N SER A 786 -13.36 2.85 6.40
CA SER A 786 -13.40 2.35 5.03
C SER A 786 -14.55 1.34 4.90
N SER A 787 -15.45 1.65 3.97
CA SER A 787 -16.10 0.68 3.06
C SER A 787 -16.43 -0.70 3.66
N GLY A 788 -17.22 -0.70 4.73
CA GLY A 788 -18.15 -1.77 4.99
C GLY A 788 -19.33 -1.62 4.04
N ASP A 789 -19.42 -2.54 3.08
CA ASP A 789 -20.63 -2.80 2.29
C ASP A 789 -21.84 -2.82 3.25
N SER A 790 -22.71 -1.81 3.16
CA SER A 790 -23.96 -1.77 3.91
C SER A 790 -25.05 -1.17 3.02
N ASP A 791 -25.81 -2.10 2.46
CA ASP A 791 -27.27 -2.12 2.36
C ASP A 791 -27.99 -0.78 2.23
N ASP A 792 -28.40 -0.48 0.99
CA ASP A 792 -29.69 0.16 0.76
C ASP A 792 -30.49 -0.71 -0.22
N SER A 793 -31.38 -1.52 0.37
CA SER A 793 -32.29 -2.44 -0.29
C SER A 793 -33.46 -1.64 -0.88
N GLY A 794 -33.24 -1.02 -2.04
CA GLY A 794 -34.32 -0.56 -2.91
C GLY A 794 -35.02 -1.74 -3.60
N SER A 795 -35.84 -2.49 -2.85
CA SER A 795 -36.75 -3.49 -3.40
C SER A 795 -37.67 -2.87 -4.45
N ILE A 796 -37.59 -3.35 -5.68
CA ILE A 796 -38.56 -3.12 -6.75
C ILE A 796 -39.72 -4.10 -6.52
N SER A 797 -40.83 -3.64 -5.92
CA SER A 797 -42.11 -4.36 -6.02
C SER A 797 -43.31 -3.45 -5.76
N SER A 798 -44.41 -3.84 -6.39
CA SER A 798 -45.67 -3.16 -6.67
C SER A 798 -46.58 -2.89 -5.47
N CYS A 799 -47.49 -1.94 -5.71
CA CYS A 799 -48.60 -1.45 -4.91
C CYS A 799 -49.39 -2.51 -4.12
N SER A 800 -49.67 -2.24 -2.84
CA SER A 800 -50.91 -2.64 -2.17
C SER A 800 -51.22 -1.75 -0.97
N VAL A 801 -52.47 -1.29 -0.92
CA VAL A 801 -53.05 -0.37 0.07
C VAL A 801 -53.26 -1.08 1.42
N GLY A 802 -52.91 -0.41 2.52
CA GLY A 802 -53.19 -0.87 3.89
C GLY A 802 -52.93 0.22 4.92
N SER A 803 -54.01 0.78 5.44
CA SER A 803 -54.09 1.94 6.33
C SER A 803 -53.57 1.65 7.75
N GLY A 804 -52.83 2.59 8.34
CA GLY A 804 -52.48 2.58 9.76
C GLY A 804 -51.65 3.81 10.16
N ALA A 805 -52.25 4.73 10.90
CA ALA A 805 -51.73 6.06 11.22
C ALA A 805 -50.62 6.08 12.30
N GLY A 806 -49.67 7.00 12.17
CA GLY A 806 -48.82 7.45 13.29
C GLY A 806 -47.46 8.06 12.90
N ASN A 807 -47.33 9.38 13.09
CA ASN A 807 -46.15 10.26 13.01
C ASN A 807 -45.80 10.90 11.65
N ALA A 808 -46.30 12.14 11.49
CA ALA A 808 -45.99 13.05 10.40
C ALA A 808 -44.56 13.61 10.51
N THR A 809 -43.60 12.89 9.92
CA THR A 809 -42.40 13.53 9.37
C THR A 809 -42.84 14.34 8.16
N ARG A 810 -42.47 15.62 8.10
CA ARG A 810 -42.81 16.52 7.00
C ARG A 810 -42.22 15.94 5.71
N ARG A 811 -43.04 15.24 4.93
CA ARG A 811 -42.66 14.60 3.66
C ARG A 811 -42.00 15.65 2.77
N LYS A 812 -40.75 15.42 2.38
CA LYS A 812 -40.05 16.21 1.35
C LYS A 812 -40.96 16.20 0.12
N ARG A 813 -41.27 17.38 -0.44
CA ARG A 813 -42.09 17.48 -1.67
C ARG A 813 -41.43 16.60 -2.74
N ASP A 814 -42.22 15.70 -3.32
CA ASP A 814 -41.74 14.88 -4.44
C ASP A 814 -41.33 15.80 -5.60
N GLU A 815 -40.17 15.54 -6.20
CA GLU A 815 -39.68 16.34 -7.32
C GLU A 815 -40.70 16.31 -8.46
N THR A 816 -41.03 17.46 -9.02
CA THR A 816 -41.89 17.52 -10.20
C THR A 816 -41.16 16.93 -11.41
N MET A 817 -41.91 16.47 -12.42
CA MET A 817 -41.31 15.95 -13.65
C MET A 817 -40.41 16.99 -14.34
N ALA A 818 -40.79 18.27 -14.32
CA ALA A 818 -39.97 19.36 -14.86
C ALA A 818 -38.65 19.52 -14.09
N GLU A 819 -38.69 19.50 -12.75
CA GLU A 819 -37.49 19.55 -11.91
C GLU A 819 -36.57 18.34 -12.11
N MET A 820 -37.16 17.14 -12.30
CA MET A 820 -36.41 15.93 -12.63
C MET A 820 -35.71 16.05 -13.99
N VAL A 821 -36.43 16.49 -15.03
CA VAL A 821 -35.88 16.70 -16.38
C VAL A 821 -34.75 17.73 -16.35
N ASP A 822 -34.93 18.85 -15.65
CA ASP A 822 -33.90 19.88 -15.48
C ASP A 822 -32.67 19.34 -14.73
N ARG A 823 -32.87 18.53 -13.69
CA ARG A 823 -31.78 17.87 -12.93
C ARG A 823 -30.99 16.90 -13.82
N VAL A 824 -31.68 16.09 -14.62
CA VAL A 824 -31.03 15.12 -15.51
C VAL A 824 -30.29 15.80 -16.64
N ARG A 825 -30.89 16.82 -17.29
CA ARG A 825 -30.21 17.61 -18.33
C ARG A 825 -28.92 18.25 -17.83
N ARG A 826 -28.95 18.84 -16.64
CA ARG A 826 -27.74 19.40 -15.99
C ARG A 826 -26.72 18.32 -15.65
N PHE A 827 -27.17 17.18 -15.11
CA PHE A 827 -26.28 16.05 -14.82
C PHE A 827 -25.58 15.52 -16.09
N MET A 828 -26.27 15.51 -17.23
CA MET A 828 -25.72 15.07 -18.52
C MET A 828 -24.93 16.16 -19.25
N SER A 829 -24.78 17.35 -18.66
CA SER A 829 -24.01 18.46 -19.22
C SER A 829 -22.79 18.75 -18.35
N ILE A 830 -21.68 19.18 -18.97
CA ILE A 830 -20.50 19.64 -18.24
C ILE A 830 -20.81 21.04 -17.67
N GLY A 831 -20.70 21.20 -16.34
CA GLY A 831 -20.83 22.50 -15.69
C GLY A 831 -19.59 23.38 -15.87
N THR A 832 -19.59 24.57 -15.27
CA THR A 832 -18.43 25.47 -15.29
C THR A 832 -17.20 24.77 -14.69
N ALA A 833 -16.06 24.82 -15.37
CA ALA A 833 -14.82 24.21 -14.90
C ALA A 833 -14.41 24.79 -13.52
N ARG A 834 -13.87 23.93 -12.66
CA ARG A 834 -13.14 24.37 -11.46
C ARG A 834 -11.72 24.74 -11.87
N THR A 835 -11.17 25.76 -11.25
CA THR A 835 -9.80 26.23 -11.53
C THR A 835 -8.98 26.24 -10.25
N ARG A 836 -7.68 26.00 -10.39
CA ARG A 836 -6.71 26.15 -9.29
C ARG A 836 -6.84 27.48 -8.55
N MET A 837 -6.96 28.59 -9.28
CA MET A 837 -7.04 29.94 -8.69
C MET A 837 -8.30 30.12 -7.85
N ASP A 838 -9.48 29.75 -8.37
CA ASP A 838 -10.74 29.86 -7.65
C ASP A 838 -10.69 29.05 -6.35
N THR A 839 -10.19 27.81 -6.42
CA THR A 839 -10.16 26.92 -5.25
C THR A 839 -9.21 27.43 -4.18
N LEU A 840 -8.02 27.90 -4.56
CA LEU A 840 -7.07 28.51 -3.63
C LEU A 840 -7.65 29.77 -2.97
N ALA A 841 -8.31 30.65 -3.73
CA ALA A 841 -8.96 31.83 -3.16
C ALA A 841 -10.03 31.45 -2.12
N ASN A 842 -10.83 30.42 -2.41
CA ASN A 842 -11.83 29.90 -1.47
C ASN A 842 -11.19 29.29 -0.22
N LEU A 843 -10.12 28.51 -0.34
CA LEU A 843 -9.41 27.91 0.79
C LEU A 843 -8.75 28.98 1.68
N LYS A 844 -8.16 30.02 1.07
CA LYS A 844 -7.61 31.17 1.81
C LYS A 844 -8.73 31.93 2.54
N SER A 845 -9.87 32.19 1.88
CA SER A 845 -11.03 32.82 2.51
C SER A 845 -11.57 32.00 3.69
N GLN A 846 -11.70 30.68 3.54
CA GLN A 846 -12.14 29.79 4.62
C GLN A 846 -11.18 29.84 5.82
N PHE A 847 -9.87 29.92 5.58
CA PHE A 847 -8.88 30.03 6.65
C PHE A 847 -8.98 31.37 7.39
N VAL A 848 -9.11 32.48 6.66
CA VAL A 848 -9.29 33.82 7.25
C VAL A 848 -10.61 33.90 8.04
N GLU A 849 -11.71 33.36 7.51
CA GLU A 849 -12.99 33.28 8.22
C GLU A 849 -12.87 32.47 9.52
N ALA A 850 -12.11 31.37 9.52
CA ALA A 850 -11.94 30.54 10.70
C ALA A 850 -11.18 31.23 11.85
N GLN A 851 -10.38 32.26 11.56
CA GLN A 851 -9.72 33.08 12.58
C GLN A 851 -10.72 33.98 13.34
N GLN A 852 -11.91 34.22 12.78
CA GLN A 852 -12.93 35.08 13.37
C GLN A 852 -13.83 34.32 14.36
N ILE A 853 -14.26 34.99 15.43
CA ILE A 853 -15.18 34.43 16.42
C ILE A 853 -16.56 34.19 15.76
N GLY A 854 -17.01 32.94 15.77
CA GLY A 854 -18.26 32.54 15.10
C GLY A 854 -18.10 32.18 13.61
N GLY A 855 -16.87 32.26 13.07
CA GLY A 855 -16.56 31.96 11.67
C GLY A 855 -16.83 30.51 11.25
N GLN A 856 -16.91 29.57 12.20
CA GLN A 856 -17.18 28.15 11.92
C GLN A 856 -18.47 27.92 11.11
N ALA A 857 -19.53 28.67 11.40
CA ALA A 857 -20.79 28.55 10.67
C ALA A 857 -20.66 29.04 9.21
N ASN A 858 -19.91 30.12 9.00
CA ASN A 858 -19.64 30.67 7.67
C ASN A 858 -18.78 29.70 6.85
N VAL A 859 -17.72 29.15 7.43
CA VAL A 859 -16.89 28.13 6.77
C VAL A 859 -17.72 26.92 6.35
N LYS A 860 -18.57 26.37 7.24
CA LYS A 860 -19.47 25.25 6.91
C LYS A 860 -20.44 25.60 5.77
N LYS A 861 -20.98 26.82 5.76
CA LYS A 861 -21.85 27.33 4.69
C LYS A 861 -21.09 27.45 3.36
N THR A 862 -19.91 28.05 3.37
CA THR A 862 -19.04 28.24 2.19
C THR A 862 -18.60 26.89 1.61
N ARG A 863 -18.16 25.93 2.43
CA ARG A 863 -17.83 24.56 1.99
C ARG A 863 -19.01 23.88 1.28
N THR A 864 -20.21 24.03 1.84
CA THR A 864 -21.43 23.45 1.28
C THR A 864 -21.84 24.10 -0.04
N ALA A 865 -21.67 25.42 -0.17
CA ALA A 865 -22.01 26.18 -1.37
C ALA A 865 -21.02 25.92 -2.52
N THR A 866 -19.72 25.88 -2.21
CA THR A 866 -18.63 25.76 -3.20
C THR A 866 -18.23 24.31 -3.50
N GLY A 867 -18.55 23.38 -2.60
CA GLY A 867 -18.11 21.99 -2.65
C GLY A 867 -16.61 21.81 -2.42
N ILE A 868 -15.92 22.83 -1.89
CA ILE A 868 -14.49 22.81 -1.63
C ILE A 868 -14.27 22.48 -0.16
N LYS A 869 -13.47 21.44 0.12
CA LYS A 869 -13.06 21.02 1.45
C LYS A 869 -11.67 20.40 1.36
N ASP A 870 -10.71 21.01 2.04
CA ASP A 870 -9.37 20.46 2.19
C ASP A 870 -9.27 19.70 3.54
N SER A 871 -9.00 18.39 3.49
CA SER A 871 -8.81 17.56 4.68
C SER A 871 -7.54 17.95 5.45
N TYR A 872 -6.49 18.39 4.75
CA TYR A 872 -5.25 18.86 5.34
C TYR A 872 -5.48 20.18 6.11
N GLN A 873 -6.07 21.18 5.45
CA GLN A 873 -6.41 22.45 6.10
C GLN A 873 -7.36 22.26 7.29
N SER A 874 -8.29 21.28 7.22
CA SER A 874 -9.26 21.04 8.30
C SER A 874 -8.60 20.77 9.65
N PHE A 875 -7.42 20.16 9.70
CA PHE A 875 -6.65 19.99 10.94
C PHE A 875 -6.38 21.33 11.65
N PHE A 876 -5.97 22.35 10.89
CA PHE A 876 -5.73 23.69 11.44
C PHE A 876 -7.04 24.40 11.78
N LEU A 877 -8.07 24.25 10.95
CA LEU A 877 -9.38 24.85 11.22
C LEU A 877 -9.99 24.29 12.50
N ASP A 878 -9.88 22.99 12.76
CA ASP A 878 -10.45 22.36 13.95
C ASP A 878 -9.77 22.89 15.23
N LYS A 879 -8.45 23.16 15.18
CA LYS A 879 -7.73 23.85 16.27
C LYS A 879 -8.21 25.29 16.45
N LEU A 880 -8.39 26.04 15.37
CA LEU A 880 -8.95 27.41 15.42
C LEU A 880 -10.38 27.41 15.97
N PHE A 881 -11.22 26.45 15.58
CA PHE A 881 -12.58 26.31 16.09
C PHE A 881 -12.60 25.95 17.57
N ALA A 882 -11.69 25.10 18.03
CA ALA A 882 -11.56 24.78 19.46
C ALA A 882 -11.22 26.00 20.33
N ILE A 883 -10.46 26.97 19.79
CA ILE A 883 -10.15 28.25 20.46
C ILE A 883 -11.35 29.20 20.37
N THR A 884 -11.86 29.44 19.15
CA THR A 884 -12.89 30.46 18.89
C THR A 884 -14.26 30.13 19.47
N ALA A 885 -14.62 28.84 19.55
CA ALA A 885 -15.89 28.35 20.10
C ALA A 885 -15.87 28.12 21.62
N ARG A 886 -14.72 28.31 22.29
CA ARG A 886 -14.59 28.11 23.74
C ARG A 886 -15.52 29.06 24.51
N ARG A 887 -16.36 28.49 25.38
CA ARG A 887 -17.31 29.24 26.23
C ARG A 887 -16.61 29.70 27.52
N GLY A 888 -16.91 30.91 27.98
CA GLY A 888 -16.42 31.44 29.26
C GLY A 888 -15.12 32.26 29.20
N THR A 889 -14.52 32.43 28.01
CA THR A 889 -13.34 33.30 27.79
C THR A 889 -13.73 34.60 27.08
N SER A 890 -13.01 35.69 27.37
CA SER A 890 -13.27 36.99 26.75
C SER A 890 -12.97 36.97 25.24
N ARG A 891 -13.48 37.95 24.50
CA ARG A 891 -13.22 38.08 23.06
C ARG A 891 -11.75 38.39 22.79
N GLU A 892 -11.15 39.20 23.65
CA GLU A 892 -9.76 39.63 23.61
C GLU A 892 -8.82 38.45 23.87
N GLN A 893 -9.11 37.63 24.88
CA GLN A 893 -8.36 36.42 25.19
C GLN A 893 -8.37 35.43 24.03
N ARG A 894 -9.53 35.16 23.43
CA ARG A 894 -9.64 34.27 22.26
C ARG A 894 -8.88 34.81 21.05
N THR A 895 -8.90 36.12 20.84
CA THR A 895 -8.16 36.75 19.74
C THR A 895 -6.65 36.63 19.95
N ALA A 896 -6.18 36.80 21.18
CA ALA A 896 -4.77 36.61 21.53
C ALA A 896 -4.33 35.14 21.36
N GLU A 897 -5.12 34.17 21.83
CA GLU A 897 -4.84 32.73 21.64
C GLU A 897 -4.83 32.32 20.15
N VAL A 898 -5.71 32.92 19.32
CA VAL A 898 -5.66 32.71 17.86
C VAL A 898 -4.34 33.25 17.32
N MET A 899 -3.95 34.48 17.64
CA MET A 899 -2.69 35.07 17.16
C MET A 899 -1.48 34.23 17.59
N ASP A 900 -1.46 33.75 18.83
CA ASP A 900 -0.42 32.85 19.34
C ASP A 900 -0.38 31.52 18.58
N PHE A 901 -1.54 30.92 18.27
CA PHE A 901 -1.56 29.73 17.42
C PHE A 901 -1.04 30.01 16.00
N LEU A 902 -1.37 31.17 15.42
CA LEU A 902 -0.88 31.54 14.08
C LEU A 902 0.64 31.72 14.04
N THR A 903 1.29 32.18 15.13
CA THR A 903 2.77 32.27 15.19
C THR A 903 3.44 30.90 15.25
N THR A 904 2.73 29.85 15.68
CA THR A 904 3.26 28.47 15.67
C THR A 904 3.32 27.85 14.27
N ILE A 905 2.63 28.41 13.27
CA ILE A 905 2.58 27.88 11.91
C ILE A 905 3.58 28.67 11.04
N PRO A 906 4.73 28.07 10.66
CA PRO A 906 5.68 28.73 9.79
C PRO A 906 5.07 28.96 8.40
N HIS A 907 5.27 30.16 7.83
CA HIS A 907 4.79 30.53 6.50
C HIS A 907 3.30 30.20 6.26
N ILE A 908 2.44 30.72 7.14
CA ILE A 908 1.03 30.34 7.25
C ILE A 908 0.22 30.39 5.94
N GLU A 909 0.55 31.32 5.04
CA GLU A 909 -0.15 31.46 3.76
C GLU A 909 0.02 30.25 2.84
N ASP A 910 1.16 29.55 2.95
CA ASP A 910 1.49 28.37 2.15
C ASP A 910 1.29 27.08 2.95
N ALA A 911 1.65 27.07 4.23
CA ALA A 911 1.60 25.89 5.10
C ALA A 911 0.19 25.51 5.56
N ALA A 912 -0.77 26.44 5.55
CA ALA A 912 -2.15 26.16 5.96
C ALA A 912 -3.01 25.52 4.86
N THR A 913 -2.48 25.31 3.66
CA THR A 913 -3.17 24.65 2.55
C THR A 913 -2.49 23.35 2.17
N SER A 914 -3.25 22.40 1.62
CA SER A 914 -2.71 21.10 1.20
C SER A 914 -1.45 21.23 0.31
N PRO A 915 -0.42 20.38 0.53
CA PRO A 915 0.82 20.40 -0.26
C PRO A 915 0.61 20.22 -1.76
N VAL A 916 -0.53 19.66 -2.19
CA VAL A 916 -0.90 19.52 -3.61
C VAL A 916 -0.80 20.85 -4.37
N TRP A 917 -1.10 21.97 -3.70
CA TRP A 917 -1.06 23.29 -4.32
C TRP A 917 0.36 23.83 -4.46
N ARG A 918 1.35 23.27 -3.77
CA ARG A 918 2.76 23.65 -3.92
C ARG A 918 3.41 22.99 -5.15
N ILE A 919 2.80 21.95 -5.73
CA ILE A 919 3.28 21.33 -6.97
C ILE A 919 3.21 22.36 -8.12
N ARG A 920 4.38 22.65 -8.72
CA ARG A 920 4.51 23.59 -9.84
C ARG A 920 3.79 23.07 -11.08
N ASN A 921 3.04 23.95 -11.75
CA ASN A 921 2.23 23.65 -12.94
C ASN A 921 1.39 22.37 -12.75
N PHE A 922 0.56 22.30 -11.72
CA PHE A 922 -0.38 21.19 -11.49
C PHE A 922 -1.75 21.74 -11.07
N ASP A 923 -2.82 21.36 -11.76
CA ASP A 923 -4.19 21.69 -11.36
C ASP A 923 -4.94 20.40 -10.96
N PRO A 924 -5.21 20.15 -9.67
CA PRO A 924 -5.90 18.95 -9.22
C PRO A 924 -7.26 18.71 -9.90
N HIS A 925 -7.95 19.75 -10.38
CA HIS A 925 -9.24 19.62 -11.05
C HIS A 925 -9.11 19.13 -12.49
N ALA A 926 -8.01 19.45 -13.16
CA ALA A 926 -7.75 19.07 -14.56
C ALA A 926 -6.80 17.86 -14.66
N ASP A 927 -5.86 17.73 -13.73
CA ASP A 927 -4.74 16.80 -13.74
C ASP A 927 -4.98 15.55 -12.86
N THR A 928 -6.24 15.29 -12.50
CA THR A 928 -6.71 14.01 -11.95
C THR A 928 -7.68 13.35 -12.95
N PRO A 929 -7.15 12.65 -13.98
CA PRO A 929 -7.97 12.15 -15.08
C PRO A 929 -9.03 11.13 -14.62
N VAL A 930 -10.01 10.86 -15.49
CA VAL A 930 -11.09 9.91 -15.20
C VAL A 930 -10.51 8.51 -15.04
N GLU A 931 -10.56 7.96 -13.82
CA GLU A 931 -10.06 6.60 -13.58
C GLU A 931 -11.05 5.57 -14.14
N ILE A 932 -10.69 4.92 -15.26
CA ILE A 932 -11.60 4.12 -16.06
C ILE A 932 -12.00 2.79 -15.39
N LEU A 933 -11.13 2.20 -14.56
CA LEU A 933 -11.47 0.97 -13.83
C LEU A 933 -12.63 1.23 -12.85
N HIS A 934 -12.52 2.27 -12.04
CA HIS A 934 -13.47 2.63 -11.00
C HIS A 934 -14.71 3.33 -11.54
N VAL A 935 -14.61 4.09 -12.62
CA VAL A 935 -15.77 4.78 -13.21
C VAL A 935 -16.62 3.83 -14.05
N ILE A 936 -15.98 2.94 -14.83
CA ILE A 936 -16.67 2.09 -15.81
C ILE A 936 -16.85 0.68 -15.27
N LEU A 937 -15.78 -0.10 -15.12
CA LEU A 937 -15.86 -1.54 -14.80
C LEU A 937 -16.39 -1.78 -13.38
N LEU A 938 -15.67 -1.29 -12.37
CA LEU A 938 -16.10 -1.30 -10.96
C LEU A 938 -17.13 -0.21 -10.63
N GLY A 939 -17.50 0.59 -11.64
CA GLY A 939 -18.54 1.61 -11.56
C GLY A 939 -19.85 1.13 -12.16
N PHE A 940 -20.26 1.72 -13.29
CA PHE A 940 -21.59 1.44 -13.84
C PHE A 940 -21.75 0.03 -14.42
N VAL A 941 -20.71 -0.63 -14.95
CA VAL A 941 -20.80 -2.03 -15.42
C VAL A 941 -21.11 -2.94 -14.24
N LYS A 942 -20.39 -2.80 -13.13
CA LYS A 942 -20.70 -3.49 -11.86
C LYS A 942 -22.13 -3.22 -11.40
N TYR A 943 -22.57 -1.96 -11.42
CA TYR A 943 -23.92 -1.63 -10.97
C TYR A 943 -24.99 -2.24 -11.87
N LEU A 944 -24.81 -2.19 -13.19
CA LEU A 944 -25.74 -2.72 -14.19
C LEU A 944 -25.76 -4.23 -14.18
N TRP A 945 -24.62 -4.92 -14.02
CA TRP A 945 -24.58 -6.38 -13.92
C TRP A 945 -25.32 -6.86 -12.68
N ARG A 946 -25.09 -6.21 -11.53
CA ARG A 946 -25.80 -6.51 -10.29
C ARG A 946 -27.31 -6.32 -10.45
N ASP A 947 -27.74 -5.22 -11.07
CA ASP A 947 -29.16 -4.96 -11.37
C ASP A 947 -29.74 -6.04 -12.30
N THR A 948 -29.03 -6.35 -13.39
CA THR A 948 -29.39 -7.39 -14.37
C THR A 948 -29.63 -8.74 -13.69
N VAL A 949 -28.67 -9.23 -12.91
CA VAL A 949 -28.79 -10.52 -12.20
C VAL A 949 -29.91 -10.49 -11.15
N SER A 950 -30.14 -9.35 -10.50
CA SER A 950 -31.19 -9.21 -9.48
C SER A 950 -32.61 -9.32 -10.05
N ARG A 951 -32.81 -8.97 -11.33
CA ARG A 951 -34.11 -9.06 -12.02
C ARG A 951 -34.50 -10.49 -12.42
N LEU A 952 -33.54 -11.39 -12.49
CA LEU A 952 -33.74 -12.77 -12.92
C LEU A 952 -34.16 -13.66 -11.75
N LYS A 953 -35.16 -14.52 -11.97
CA LYS A 953 -35.51 -15.63 -11.06
C LYS A 953 -34.61 -16.84 -11.34
N GLU A 954 -34.66 -17.82 -10.46
CA GLU A 954 -33.77 -18.99 -10.48
C GLU A 954 -33.71 -19.74 -11.83
N PRO A 955 -34.82 -20.02 -12.54
CA PRO A 955 -34.75 -20.68 -13.85
C PRO A 955 -34.01 -19.83 -14.89
N GLN A 956 -34.23 -18.51 -14.90
CA GLN A 956 -33.53 -17.62 -15.85
C GLN A 956 -32.06 -17.43 -15.47
N ARG A 957 -31.72 -17.45 -14.17
CA ARG A 957 -30.32 -17.43 -13.72
C ARG A 957 -29.57 -18.67 -14.19
N ASN A 958 -30.18 -19.85 -14.08
CA ASN A 958 -29.58 -21.09 -14.59
C ASN A 958 -29.36 -21.02 -16.10
N LEU A 959 -30.34 -20.49 -16.85
CA LEU A 959 -30.17 -20.26 -18.29
C LEU A 959 -29.04 -19.26 -18.59
N LEU A 960 -28.93 -18.17 -17.83
CA LEU A 960 -27.83 -17.21 -17.98
C LEU A 960 -26.46 -17.86 -17.70
N VAL A 961 -26.37 -18.69 -16.65
CA VAL A 961 -25.17 -19.48 -16.34
C VAL A 961 -24.79 -20.36 -17.54
N THR A 962 -25.75 -21.13 -18.09
CA THR A 962 -25.50 -21.97 -19.25
C THR A 962 -25.05 -21.15 -20.47
N ARG A 963 -25.67 -20.01 -20.74
CA ARG A 963 -25.30 -19.12 -21.86
C ARG A 963 -23.90 -18.54 -21.69
N LEU A 964 -23.54 -18.10 -20.48
CA LEU A 964 -22.19 -17.60 -20.21
C LEU A 964 -21.15 -18.72 -20.38
N SER A 965 -21.40 -19.90 -19.82
CA SER A 965 -20.47 -21.03 -19.89
C SER A 965 -20.34 -21.66 -21.29
N SER A 966 -21.32 -21.44 -22.17
CA SER A 966 -21.28 -21.88 -23.58
C SER A 966 -20.89 -20.76 -24.56
N PHE A 967 -20.63 -19.55 -24.06
CA PHE A 967 -20.25 -18.42 -24.89
C PHE A 967 -18.87 -18.67 -25.51
N ASP A 968 -18.78 -18.62 -26.84
CA ASP A 968 -17.51 -18.78 -27.55
C ASP A 968 -16.62 -17.54 -27.33
N VAL A 969 -15.52 -17.75 -26.62
CA VAL A 969 -14.54 -16.71 -26.27
C VAL A 969 -13.34 -16.69 -27.21
N SER A 970 -13.31 -17.52 -28.26
CA SER A 970 -12.17 -17.64 -29.19
C SER A 970 -11.73 -16.29 -29.76
N GLY A 971 -12.68 -15.41 -30.09
CA GLY A 971 -12.42 -14.06 -30.59
C GLY A 971 -12.07 -13.00 -29.53
N LEU A 972 -12.13 -13.33 -28.23
CA LEU A 972 -11.95 -12.37 -27.13
C LEU A 972 -10.59 -12.50 -26.42
N GLY A 973 -9.86 -13.60 -26.62
CA GLY A 973 -8.58 -13.85 -25.95
C GLY A 973 -8.70 -13.91 -24.42
N VAL A 974 -9.86 -14.38 -23.90
CA VAL A 974 -10.10 -14.58 -22.46
C VAL A 974 -10.39 -16.07 -22.19
N PRO A 975 -10.13 -16.56 -20.97
CA PRO A 975 -10.52 -17.91 -20.59
C PRO A 975 -12.03 -18.14 -20.71
N PRO A 976 -12.49 -19.39 -20.87
CA PRO A 976 -13.90 -19.73 -20.85
C PRO A 976 -14.62 -19.11 -19.65
N LEU A 977 -15.79 -18.53 -19.88
CA LEU A 977 -16.49 -17.79 -18.83
C LEU A 977 -17.04 -18.75 -17.77
N ALA A 978 -16.61 -18.58 -16.53
CA ALA A 978 -17.15 -19.28 -15.38
C ALA A 978 -18.55 -18.75 -15.02
N GLY A 979 -19.57 -19.09 -15.82
CA GLY A 979 -20.94 -18.59 -15.70
C GLY A 979 -21.52 -18.71 -14.28
N SER A 980 -21.26 -19.84 -13.60
CA SER A 980 -21.67 -20.05 -12.20
C SER A 980 -21.09 -18.99 -11.26
N THR A 981 -19.80 -18.69 -11.40
CA THR A 981 -19.10 -17.65 -10.63
C THR A 981 -19.65 -16.27 -10.96
N LEU A 982 -19.77 -15.92 -12.25
CA LEU A 982 -20.19 -14.59 -12.71
C LEU A 982 -21.62 -14.21 -12.28
N VAL A 983 -22.51 -15.20 -12.15
CA VAL A 983 -23.90 -14.99 -11.71
C VAL A 983 -24.02 -15.08 -10.19
N THR A 984 -23.39 -16.06 -9.54
CA THR A 984 -23.50 -16.28 -8.09
C THR A 984 -22.82 -15.15 -7.30
N TYR A 985 -21.64 -14.73 -7.75
CA TYR A 985 -20.83 -13.73 -7.08
C TYR A 985 -20.91 -12.35 -7.75
N ALA A 986 -22.01 -12.04 -8.44
CA ALA A 986 -22.22 -10.79 -9.20
C ALA A 986 -21.94 -9.48 -8.42
N ARG A 987 -21.84 -9.54 -7.07
CA ARG A 987 -21.50 -8.40 -6.19
C ARG A 987 -20.01 -8.25 -5.90
N SER A 988 -19.24 -9.33 -5.98
CA SER A 988 -17.84 -9.43 -5.52
C SER A 988 -16.86 -9.77 -6.65
N LEU A 989 -17.26 -9.56 -7.91
CA LEU A 989 -16.38 -9.71 -9.07
C LEU A 989 -15.33 -8.59 -9.13
N VAL A 990 -14.26 -8.84 -9.87
CA VAL A 990 -13.16 -7.90 -10.10
C VAL A 990 -13.21 -7.29 -11.51
N GLY A 991 -12.33 -6.32 -11.80
CA GLY A 991 -12.30 -5.60 -13.08
C GLY A 991 -12.24 -6.51 -14.31
N ARG A 992 -11.39 -7.56 -14.28
CA ARG A 992 -11.25 -8.53 -15.39
C ARG A 992 -12.57 -9.22 -15.73
N ASP A 993 -13.35 -9.57 -14.71
CA ASP A 993 -14.61 -10.29 -14.88
C ASP A 993 -15.65 -9.35 -15.52
N PHE A 994 -15.71 -8.09 -15.06
CA PHE A 994 -16.60 -7.08 -15.64
C PHE A 994 -16.22 -6.71 -17.07
N ARG A 995 -14.93 -6.74 -17.42
CA ARG A 995 -14.48 -6.55 -18.80
C ARG A 995 -14.97 -7.68 -19.71
N ALA A 996 -14.93 -8.93 -19.26
CA ALA A 996 -15.48 -10.07 -20.00
C ALA A 996 -17.02 -9.99 -20.11
N ILE A 997 -17.70 -9.67 -19.00
CA ILE A 997 -19.15 -9.48 -18.95
C ILE A 997 -19.60 -8.42 -19.95
N ALA A 998 -18.93 -7.26 -20.01
CA ALA A 998 -19.37 -6.18 -20.87
C ALA A 998 -19.31 -6.51 -22.37
N GLN A 999 -18.46 -7.46 -22.75
CA GLN A 999 -18.35 -7.97 -24.12
C GLN A 999 -19.38 -9.07 -24.41
N ALA A 1000 -19.69 -9.94 -23.44
CA ALA A 1000 -20.64 -11.04 -23.61
C ALA A 1000 -22.11 -10.65 -23.40
N ALA A 1001 -22.38 -9.64 -22.55
CA ALA A 1001 -23.71 -9.28 -22.07
C ALA A 1001 -24.76 -9.06 -23.19
N PRO A 1002 -24.49 -8.35 -24.30
CA PRO A 1002 -25.48 -8.17 -25.36
C PRO A 1002 -26.02 -9.49 -25.95
N PHE A 1003 -25.18 -10.52 -25.99
CA PHE A 1003 -25.49 -11.81 -26.59
C PHE A 1003 -26.19 -12.75 -25.60
N VAL A 1004 -25.68 -12.83 -24.36
CA VAL A 1004 -26.19 -13.78 -23.37
C VAL A 1004 -27.50 -13.33 -22.72
N LEU A 1005 -27.78 -12.02 -22.71
CA LEU A 1005 -29.00 -11.46 -22.11
C LEU A 1005 -30.22 -11.45 -23.04
N HIS A 1006 -30.02 -11.61 -24.36
CA HIS A 1006 -31.09 -11.49 -25.35
C HIS A 1006 -32.26 -12.44 -25.07
N GLY A 1007 -33.48 -11.90 -25.03
CA GLY A 1007 -34.71 -12.67 -24.88
C GLY A 1007 -34.88 -13.38 -23.53
N LEU A 1008 -34.11 -13.02 -22.49
CA LEU A 1008 -34.32 -13.55 -21.14
C LEU A 1008 -35.56 -12.91 -20.50
N PRO A 1009 -36.55 -13.70 -20.04
CA PRO A 1009 -37.71 -13.16 -19.34
C PRO A 1009 -37.25 -12.45 -18.04
N GLY A 1010 -37.56 -11.15 -17.92
CA GLY A 1010 -37.14 -10.30 -16.80
C GLY A 1010 -36.08 -9.25 -17.14
N ILE A 1011 -35.49 -9.32 -18.34
CA ILE A 1011 -34.65 -8.25 -18.89
C ILE A 1011 -35.50 -7.40 -19.83
N PRO A 1012 -35.78 -6.13 -19.51
CA PRO A 1012 -36.52 -5.25 -20.41
C PRO A 1012 -35.65 -4.83 -21.60
N ASP A 1013 -36.28 -4.53 -22.73
CA ASP A 1013 -35.58 -4.14 -23.96
C ASP A 1013 -34.68 -2.93 -23.73
N GLU A 1014 -35.11 -1.96 -22.91
CA GLU A 1014 -34.30 -0.78 -22.58
C GLU A 1014 -32.99 -1.15 -21.87
N LEU A 1015 -33.00 -2.16 -20.98
CA LEU A 1015 -31.78 -2.64 -20.31
C LEU A 1015 -30.87 -3.35 -21.30
N GLN A 1016 -31.42 -4.10 -22.25
CA GLN A 1016 -30.64 -4.70 -23.33
C GLN A 1016 -30.00 -3.62 -24.22
N HIS A 1017 -30.73 -2.55 -24.56
CA HIS A 1017 -30.19 -1.40 -25.29
C HIS A 1017 -29.05 -0.71 -24.52
N VAL A 1018 -29.13 -0.60 -23.19
CA VAL A 1018 -28.03 -0.08 -22.36
C VAL A 1018 -26.77 -0.93 -22.50
N TRP A 1019 -26.89 -2.27 -22.45
CA TRP A 1019 -25.76 -3.17 -22.66
C TRP A 1019 -25.18 -3.08 -24.08
N VAL A 1020 -26.02 -2.92 -25.09
CA VAL A 1020 -25.56 -2.68 -26.47
C VAL A 1020 -24.83 -1.34 -26.57
N ALA A 1021 -25.34 -0.26 -25.96
CA ALA A 1021 -24.65 1.03 -25.94
C ALA A 1021 -23.28 0.94 -25.25
N LEU A 1022 -23.20 0.21 -24.12
CA LEU A 1022 -21.93 -0.08 -23.44
C LEU A 1022 -20.95 -0.87 -24.31
N SER A 1023 -21.44 -1.86 -25.06
CA SER A 1023 -20.59 -2.65 -25.96
C SER A 1023 -19.96 -1.83 -27.09
N ARG A 1024 -20.54 -0.66 -27.43
CA ARG A 1024 -19.95 0.32 -28.36
C ARG A 1024 -18.98 1.27 -27.66
N LEU A 1025 -19.29 1.70 -26.44
CA LEU A 1025 -18.46 2.64 -25.68
C LEU A 1025 -17.14 2.02 -25.21
N ILE A 1026 -17.17 0.80 -24.68
CA ILE A 1026 -16.00 0.17 -24.04
C ILE A 1026 -14.82 -0.01 -25.01
N PRO A 1027 -14.99 -0.52 -26.25
CA PRO A 1027 -13.90 -0.61 -27.20
C PRO A 1027 -13.22 0.73 -27.49
N LEU A 1028 -13.98 1.83 -27.53
CA LEU A 1028 -13.42 3.18 -27.71
C LEU A 1028 -12.58 3.59 -26.50
N VAL A 1029 -13.04 3.30 -25.27
CA VAL A 1029 -12.31 3.69 -24.04
C VAL A 1029 -11.00 2.91 -23.88
N TRP A 1030 -10.98 1.61 -24.19
CA TRP A 1030 -9.78 0.77 -24.12
C TRP A 1030 -9.02 0.69 -25.46
N GLN A 1031 -9.22 1.65 -26.35
CA GLN A 1031 -8.50 1.72 -27.60
C GLN A 1031 -7.02 2.09 -27.33
N PRO A 1032 -6.04 1.27 -27.74
CA PRO A 1032 -4.62 1.50 -27.42
C PRO A 1032 -3.98 2.62 -28.25
N GLU A 1033 -4.50 2.88 -29.45
CA GLU A 1033 -4.00 3.88 -30.39
C GLU A 1033 -5.17 4.55 -31.10
N ILE A 1034 -5.14 5.88 -31.15
CA ILE A 1034 -6.12 6.74 -31.78
C ILE A 1034 -5.46 7.40 -32.98
N LYS A 1035 -5.83 7.02 -34.22
CA LYS A 1035 -5.21 7.55 -35.45
C LYS A 1035 -5.65 8.98 -35.79
N ASP A 1036 -6.93 9.27 -35.58
CA ASP A 1036 -7.51 10.59 -35.78
C ASP A 1036 -8.26 11.00 -34.51
N ILE A 1037 -7.63 11.87 -33.73
CA ILE A 1037 -8.19 12.38 -32.50
C ILE A 1037 -9.51 13.13 -32.71
N SER A 1038 -9.69 13.83 -33.84
CA SER A 1038 -10.92 14.58 -34.11
C SER A 1038 -12.09 13.64 -34.38
N ALA A 1039 -11.91 12.66 -35.25
CA ALA A 1039 -12.92 11.64 -35.56
C ALA A 1039 -13.22 10.74 -34.35
N TYR A 1040 -12.19 10.36 -33.60
CA TYR A 1040 -12.34 9.58 -32.38
C TYR A 1040 -13.13 10.34 -31.31
N MET A 1041 -12.87 11.63 -31.12
CA MET A 1041 -13.59 12.45 -30.14
C MET A 1041 -15.08 12.56 -30.46
N ASN A 1042 -15.44 12.70 -31.75
CA ASN A 1042 -16.84 12.68 -32.16
C ASN A 1042 -17.50 11.32 -31.87
N SER A 1043 -16.78 10.23 -32.16
CA SER A 1043 -17.27 8.86 -31.92
C SER A 1043 -17.42 8.56 -30.43
N LEU A 1044 -16.45 8.94 -29.60
CA LEU A 1044 -16.46 8.73 -28.16
C LEU A 1044 -17.56 9.54 -27.49
N THR A 1045 -17.67 10.85 -27.81
CA THR A 1045 -18.75 11.69 -27.26
C THR A 1045 -20.11 11.16 -27.67
N GLY A 1046 -20.30 10.80 -28.94
CA GLY A 1046 -21.55 10.20 -29.42
C GLY A 1046 -21.89 8.86 -28.73
N ALA A 1047 -20.88 8.02 -28.44
CA ALA A 1047 -21.07 6.77 -27.70
C ALA A 1047 -21.42 7.01 -26.23
N ILE A 1048 -20.81 8.00 -25.57
CA ILE A 1048 -21.15 8.42 -24.21
C ILE A 1048 -22.59 8.94 -24.18
N ASP A 1049 -22.96 9.83 -25.09
CA ASP A 1049 -24.32 10.40 -25.17
C ASP A 1049 -25.36 9.31 -25.42
N HIS A 1050 -25.08 8.37 -26.34
CA HIS A 1050 -25.96 7.23 -26.60
C HIS A 1050 -26.12 6.34 -25.36
N PHE A 1051 -25.04 6.04 -24.65
CA PHE A 1051 -25.09 5.27 -23.40
C PHE A 1051 -25.89 5.97 -22.30
N LEU A 1052 -25.68 7.27 -22.09
CA LEU A 1052 -26.41 8.04 -21.09
C LEU A 1052 -27.89 8.16 -21.47
N ASN A 1053 -28.21 8.39 -22.74
CA ASN A 1053 -29.59 8.43 -23.23
C ASN A 1053 -30.31 7.09 -23.07
N ALA A 1054 -29.67 5.97 -23.42
CA ALA A 1054 -30.22 4.64 -23.20
C ALA A 1054 -30.44 4.36 -21.70
N THR A 1055 -29.50 4.78 -20.85
CA THR A 1055 -29.62 4.66 -19.40
C THR A 1055 -30.78 5.50 -18.85
N CYS A 1056 -30.97 6.71 -19.38
CA CYS A 1056 -32.10 7.57 -19.03
C CYS A 1056 -33.44 6.94 -19.40
N ALA A 1057 -33.53 6.35 -20.60
CA ALA A 1057 -34.72 5.65 -21.09
C ALA A 1057 -35.08 4.45 -20.20
N LEU A 1058 -34.07 3.70 -19.73
CA LEU A 1058 -34.27 2.66 -18.73
C LEU A 1058 -34.80 3.23 -17.42
N THR A 1059 -34.08 4.18 -16.81
CA THR A 1059 -34.56 4.96 -15.67
C THR A 1059 -33.66 6.16 -15.35
N PRO A 1060 -34.23 7.36 -15.11
CA PRO A 1060 -33.45 8.53 -14.68
C PRO A 1060 -32.76 8.39 -13.30
N ARG A 1061 -33.10 7.36 -12.52
CA ARG A 1061 -32.55 7.14 -11.17
C ARG A 1061 -31.05 6.85 -11.17
N TRP A 1062 -30.50 6.36 -12.28
CA TRP A 1062 -29.06 6.13 -12.43
C TRP A 1062 -28.23 7.41 -12.30
N PHE A 1063 -28.79 8.57 -12.63
CA PHE A 1063 -28.15 9.88 -12.50
C PHE A 1063 -28.09 10.41 -11.06
N ASN A 1064 -28.40 9.56 -10.08
CA ASN A 1064 -28.02 9.78 -8.68
C ASN A 1064 -26.61 9.25 -8.36
N LYS A 1065 -25.99 8.50 -9.29
CA LYS A 1065 -24.64 7.94 -9.16
C LYS A 1065 -23.64 8.84 -9.91
N PRO A 1066 -22.75 9.58 -9.21
CA PRO A 1066 -21.84 10.57 -9.82
C PRO A 1066 -20.93 10.05 -10.93
N LYS A 1067 -20.58 8.75 -10.93
CA LYS A 1067 -19.75 8.12 -11.97
C LYS A 1067 -20.32 8.31 -13.39
N PHE A 1068 -21.65 8.39 -13.55
CA PHE A 1068 -22.29 8.64 -14.84
C PHE A 1068 -22.11 10.08 -15.36
N HIS A 1069 -21.77 11.04 -14.48
CA HIS A 1069 -21.41 12.40 -14.89
C HIS A 1069 -19.90 12.50 -15.15
N ILE A 1070 -19.08 11.86 -14.30
CA ILE A 1070 -17.62 11.93 -14.40
C ILE A 1070 -17.10 11.50 -15.79
N ILE A 1071 -17.77 10.52 -16.44
CA ILE A 1071 -17.39 10.06 -17.78
C ILE A 1071 -17.47 11.15 -18.86
N LEU A 1072 -18.28 12.20 -18.68
CA LEU A 1072 -18.34 13.34 -19.61
C LEU A 1072 -16.99 14.07 -19.74
N HIS A 1073 -16.11 13.95 -18.74
CA HIS A 1073 -14.78 14.55 -18.75
C HIS A 1073 -13.72 13.68 -19.46
N LEU A 1074 -14.03 12.42 -19.77
CA LEU A 1074 -13.07 11.49 -20.37
C LEU A 1074 -12.53 11.97 -21.74
N PRO A 1075 -13.34 12.51 -22.68
CA PRO A 1075 -12.82 13.03 -23.95
C PRO A 1075 -11.75 14.12 -23.77
N ALA A 1076 -11.97 15.05 -22.83
CA ALA A 1076 -10.99 16.10 -22.53
C ALA A 1076 -9.69 15.52 -21.97
N HIS A 1077 -9.78 14.55 -21.05
CA HIS A 1077 -8.60 13.91 -20.49
C HIS A 1077 -7.82 13.09 -21.52
N ILE A 1078 -8.49 12.40 -22.45
CA ILE A 1078 -7.79 11.64 -23.50
C ILE A 1078 -6.98 12.58 -24.42
N ARG A 1079 -7.51 13.77 -24.76
CA ARG A 1079 -6.72 14.76 -25.52
C ARG A 1079 -5.47 15.22 -24.75
N ARG A 1080 -5.61 15.43 -23.43
CA ARG A 1080 -4.53 15.94 -22.58
C ARG A 1080 -3.47 14.88 -22.28
N PHE A 1081 -3.86 13.63 -22.07
CA PHE A 1081 -3.01 12.58 -21.48
C PHE A 1081 -2.71 11.41 -22.41
N GLY A 1082 -3.31 11.36 -23.61
CA GLY A 1082 -3.26 10.20 -24.50
C GLY A 1082 -4.41 9.20 -24.23
N PRO A 1083 -4.37 8.01 -24.86
CA PRO A 1083 -5.43 7.01 -24.70
C PRO A 1083 -5.71 6.66 -23.23
N ALA A 1084 -6.97 6.37 -22.89
CA ALA A 1084 -7.38 6.23 -21.49
C ALA A 1084 -6.69 5.11 -20.72
N MET A 1085 -6.19 4.10 -21.45
CA MET A 1085 -5.37 3.03 -20.87
C MET A 1085 -4.11 3.54 -20.17
N LEU A 1086 -3.55 4.70 -20.55
CA LEU A 1086 -2.34 5.25 -19.94
C LEU A 1086 -2.56 5.69 -18.48
N PHE A 1087 -3.77 6.08 -18.12
CA PHE A 1087 -4.12 6.56 -16.78
C PHE A 1087 -5.10 5.62 -16.03
N ALA A 1088 -5.16 4.35 -16.43
CA ALA A 1088 -5.81 3.30 -15.65
C ALA A 1088 -4.98 2.92 -14.43
N THR A 1089 -5.62 2.61 -13.29
CA THR A 1089 -4.91 2.31 -12.04
C THR A 1089 -4.60 0.83 -11.81
N GLU A 1090 -5.00 -0.06 -12.73
CA GLU A 1090 -4.83 -1.53 -12.58
C GLU A 1090 -3.40 -1.95 -12.25
N GLY A 1091 -2.38 -1.38 -12.92
CA GLY A 1091 -0.97 -1.70 -12.67
C GLY A 1091 -0.48 -1.22 -11.30
N PHE A 1092 -0.93 -0.05 -10.85
CA PHE A 1092 -0.60 0.44 -9.51
C PHE A 1092 -1.32 -0.36 -8.42
N GLU A 1093 -2.56 -0.75 -8.64
CA GLU A 1093 -3.34 -1.57 -7.72
C GLU A 1093 -2.78 -2.98 -7.56
N SER A 1094 -2.19 -3.58 -8.61
CA SER A 1094 -1.53 -4.88 -8.47
C SER A 1094 -0.32 -4.79 -7.54
N PHE A 1095 0.41 -3.66 -7.58
CA PHE A 1095 1.55 -3.40 -6.70
C PHE A 1095 1.17 -3.32 -5.21
N ASN A 1096 -0.09 -3.03 -4.88
CA ASN A 1096 -0.58 -3.05 -3.50
C ASN A 1096 -0.40 -4.41 -2.81
N ALA A 1097 -0.35 -5.51 -3.57
CA ALA A 1097 -0.05 -6.84 -3.03
C ALA A 1097 1.38 -6.92 -2.47
N VAL A 1098 2.35 -6.28 -3.13
CA VAL A 1098 3.76 -6.24 -2.69
C VAL A 1098 3.90 -5.43 -1.41
N ILE A 1099 3.24 -4.25 -1.34
CA ILE A 1099 3.18 -3.42 -0.12
C ILE A 1099 2.58 -4.21 1.05
N ARG A 1100 1.49 -4.94 0.79
CA ARG A 1100 0.82 -5.76 1.79
C ARG A 1100 1.71 -6.89 2.30
N SER A 1101 2.46 -7.56 1.42
CA SER A 1101 3.42 -8.61 1.80
C SER A 1101 4.45 -8.09 2.80
N HIS A 1102 5.06 -6.93 2.53
CA HIS A 1102 5.98 -6.28 3.46
C HIS A 1102 5.34 -5.89 4.79
N SER A 1103 4.10 -5.37 4.75
CA SER A 1103 3.33 -5.09 5.97
C SER A 1103 3.19 -6.34 6.82
N ILE A 1104 2.77 -7.48 6.24
CA ILE A 1104 2.52 -8.75 6.96
C ILE A 1104 3.78 -9.30 7.63
N HIS A 1105 4.95 -9.13 7.00
CA HIS A 1105 6.22 -9.65 7.50
C HIS A 1105 7.00 -8.65 8.38
N SER A 1106 6.46 -7.45 8.61
CA SER A 1106 7.05 -6.47 9.53
C SER A 1106 6.74 -6.78 11.00
N ASN A 1107 7.49 -6.18 11.93
CA ASN A 1107 7.19 -6.26 13.36
C ASN A 1107 6.00 -5.37 13.79
N HIS A 1108 5.42 -4.62 12.84
CA HIS A 1108 4.30 -3.69 12.99
C HIS A 1108 4.50 -2.54 14.00
N ARG A 1109 5.72 -2.29 14.49
CA ARG A 1109 6.02 -1.16 15.39
C ARG A 1109 6.13 0.16 14.64
N ALA A 1110 6.72 0.12 13.44
CA ALA A 1110 6.85 1.28 12.55
C ALA A 1110 6.61 0.86 11.09
N PRO A 1111 5.36 0.53 10.69
CA PRO A 1111 5.07 -0.02 9.36
C PRO A 1111 5.59 0.85 8.21
N SER A 1112 5.47 2.18 8.33
CA SER A 1112 5.98 3.12 7.33
C SER A 1112 7.48 2.96 7.08
N ARG A 1113 8.28 2.83 8.16
CA ARG A 1113 9.73 2.65 8.09
C ARG A 1113 10.10 1.32 7.48
N ASP A 1114 9.52 0.25 8.02
CA ASP A 1114 9.90 -1.12 7.68
C ASP A 1114 9.53 -1.43 6.22
N ILE A 1115 8.36 -0.97 5.76
CA ILE A 1115 7.95 -1.11 4.35
C ILE A 1115 8.85 -0.24 3.44
N ALA A 1116 9.15 1.00 3.81
CA ALA A 1116 10.02 1.85 3.00
C ALA A 1116 11.43 1.24 2.83
N ALA A 1117 12.00 0.71 3.91
CA ALA A 1117 13.29 0.02 3.90
C ALA A 1117 13.26 -1.25 3.04
N GLY A 1118 12.23 -2.10 3.20
CA GLY A 1118 12.06 -3.30 2.37
C GLY A 1118 11.91 -2.98 0.88
N MET A 1119 11.15 -1.93 0.54
CA MET A 1119 11.02 -1.46 -0.84
C MET A 1119 12.31 -0.88 -1.39
N ALA A 1120 13.10 -0.19 -0.56
CA ALA A 1120 14.41 0.33 -0.97
C ALA A 1120 15.43 -0.79 -1.24
N GLN A 1121 15.37 -1.89 -0.48
CA GLN A 1121 16.18 -3.09 -0.73
C GLN A 1121 15.74 -3.81 -2.01
N HIS A 1122 14.43 -3.95 -2.24
CA HIS A 1122 13.90 -4.49 -3.49
C HIS A 1122 14.34 -3.68 -4.70
N ASN A 1123 14.28 -2.34 -4.61
CA ASN A 1123 14.70 -1.47 -5.70
C ASN A 1123 16.20 -1.59 -5.99
N ARG A 1124 17.04 -1.78 -4.96
CA ARG A 1124 18.48 -2.06 -5.11
C ARG A 1124 18.72 -3.34 -5.91
N VAL A 1125 18.09 -4.45 -5.52
CA VAL A 1125 18.23 -5.73 -6.24
C VAL A 1125 17.74 -5.59 -7.68
N ARG A 1126 16.59 -4.94 -7.90
CA ARG A 1126 16.07 -4.62 -9.24
C ARG A 1126 17.10 -3.85 -10.07
N HIS A 1127 17.67 -2.77 -9.53
CA HIS A 1127 18.64 -1.92 -10.22
C HIS A 1127 19.90 -2.70 -10.61
N LEU A 1128 20.50 -3.41 -9.66
CA LEU A 1128 21.71 -4.21 -9.89
C LEU A 1128 21.49 -5.33 -10.91
N LEU A 1129 20.42 -6.12 -10.76
CA LEU A 1129 20.10 -7.22 -11.68
C LEU A 1129 19.59 -6.75 -13.05
N SER A 1130 19.41 -5.44 -13.23
CA SER A 1130 19.13 -4.85 -14.54
C SER A 1130 20.39 -4.41 -15.27
N GLY A 1131 21.58 -4.59 -14.68
CA GLY A 1131 22.82 -4.03 -15.20
C GLY A 1131 22.96 -2.53 -14.92
N GLY A 1132 22.20 -2.02 -13.95
CA GLY A 1132 22.17 -0.60 -13.60
C GLY A 1132 23.52 -0.08 -13.13
N TRP A 1133 23.86 1.14 -13.56
CA TRP A 1133 25.07 1.83 -13.12
C TRP A 1133 24.84 2.50 -11.78
N PHE A 1134 25.85 2.52 -10.92
CA PHE A 1134 25.83 3.20 -9.63
C PHE A 1134 27.18 3.85 -9.35
N ARG A 1135 27.16 4.87 -8.49
CA ARG A 1135 28.33 5.66 -8.18
C ARG A 1135 29.22 4.95 -7.17
N MET A 1136 30.52 4.89 -7.44
CA MET A 1136 31.53 4.47 -6.49
C MET A 1136 32.00 5.65 -5.61
N PRO A 1137 32.21 5.45 -4.31
CA PRO A 1137 32.91 6.42 -3.46
C PRO A 1137 34.35 6.61 -3.96
N ARG A 1138 34.93 7.81 -3.83
CA ARG A 1138 36.37 7.97 -4.06
C ARG A 1138 37.15 7.37 -2.89
N VAL A 1139 38.25 6.70 -3.20
CA VAL A 1139 39.25 6.25 -2.22
C VAL A 1139 40.49 7.12 -2.41
N SER A 1140 40.67 8.11 -1.55
CA SER A 1140 41.87 8.96 -1.55
C SER A 1140 42.66 8.73 -0.27
N ALA A 1141 43.93 8.31 -0.40
CA ALA A 1141 44.86 8.05 0.71
C ALA A 1141 44.33 7.09 1.80
N GLY A 1142 43.52 6.08 1.43
CA GLY A 1142 42.96 5.11 2.38
C GLY A 1142 41.78 5.63 3.21
N CYS A 1143 41.35 6.88 2.98
CA CYS A 1143 40.09 7.42 3.50
C CYS A 1143 39.05 7.46 2.36
N LEU A 1144 37.82 7.04 2.67
CA LEU A 1144 36.68 7.22 1.78
C LEU A 1144 36.18 8.66 1.93
N ASP A 1145 35.50 9.21 0.91
CA ASP A 1145 34.81 10.51 0.99
C ASP A 1145 33.93 10.62 2.27
N GLU A 1146 34.49 11.09 3.37
CA GLU A 1146 33.76 11.67 4.49
C GLU A 1146 33.53 13.13 4.10
N VAL A 1147 32.27 13.49 3.89
CA VAL A 1147 31.91 14.87 3.58
C VAL A 1147 32.09 15.64 4.89
N ASP A 1148 33.19 16.40 5.02
CA ASP A 1148 33.43 17.27 6.18
C ASP A 1148 32.20 18.16 6.43
N GLU A 1149 31.54 17.94 7.57
CA GLU A 1149 30.36 18.72 8.00
C GLU A 1149 30.71 20.18 8.33
N GLU A 1150 31.98 20.51 8.58
CA GLU A 1150 32.42 21.85 9.00
C GLU A 1150 32.47 22.89 7.87
N SER A 1151 32.42 22.48 6.59
CA SER A 1151 32.37 23.42 5.45
C SER A 1151 30.96 23.95 5.12
N SER A 1152 29.96 23.61 5.95
CA SER A 1152 28.53 23.76 5.70
C SER A 1152 28.00 25.21 5.65
N GLU A 1153 28.75 26.24 6.04
CA GLU A 1153 28.17 27.58 6.23
C GLU A 1153 28.16 28.47 4.99
N THR A 1154 29.01 28.26 3.98
CA THR A 1154 29.18 29.25 2.89
C THR A 1154 28.39 28.97 1.61
N LEU A 1155 28.02 27.72 1.30
CA LEU A 1155 27.20 27.35 0.12
C LEU A 1155 25.73 27.00 0.45
N SER A 1156 25.42 26.73 1.73
CA SER A 1156 24.07 26.49 2.26
C SER A 1156 23.15 27.72 2.16
N ASN A 1157 23.74 28.93 2.18
CA ASN A 1157 23.01 30.18 2.31
C ASN A 1157 22.17 30.60 1.08
N ALA A 1158 22.27 29.89 -0.06
CA ALA A 1158 21.52 30.22 -1.27
C ALA A 1158 20.27 29.34 -1.53
N LEU A 1159 20.18 28.12 -0.97
CA LEU A 1159 19.22 27.10 -1.44
C LEU A 1159 18.45 26.33 -0.36
N GLY A 1160 18.70 26.57 0.93
CA GLY A 1160 18.07 25.85 2.05
C GLY A 1160 18.54 24.39 2.19
N PRO A 1161 18.41 23.76 3.36
CA PRO A 1161 18.89 22.39 3.59
C PRO A 1161 17.97 21.36 2.90
N THR A 1162 18.40 20.83 1.75
CA THR A 1162 17.71 19.70 1.08
C THR A 1162 17.78 18.43 1.94
N ARG A 1163 16.64 17.73 2.09
CA ARG A 1163 16.55 16.47 2.85
C ARG A 1163 17.07 15.26 2.07
N SER A 1164 17.08 15.33 0.74
CA SER A 1164 17.56 14.24 -0.13
C SER A 1164 19.07 14.03 0.06
N PRO A 1165 19.51 12.85 0.55
CA PRO A 1165 20.94 12.53 0.61
C PRO A 1165 21.61 12.59 -0.76
N TRP A 1166 20.90 12.26 -1.84
CA TRP A 1166 21.46 12.31 -3.20
C TRP A 1166 21.76 13.70 -3.67
N LEU A 1167 20.79 14.62 -3.54
CA LEU A 1167 20.99 16.02 -3.93
C LEU A 1167 22.13 16.65 -3.13
N ARG A 1168 22.18 16.42 -1.80
CA ARG A 1168 23.29 16.89 -0.96
C ARG A 1168 24.65 16.36 -1.42
N LYS A 1169 24.73 15.09 -1.79
CA LYS A 1169 25.97 14.42 -2.17
C LYS A 1169 26.49 14.88 -3.54
N LEU A 1170 25.59 15.08 -4.51
CA LEU A 1170 25.98 15.41 -5.89
C LEU A 1170 26.09 16.91 -6.18
N GLN A 1171 25.42 17.79 -5.42
CA GLN A 1171 25.60 19.24 -5.58
C GLN A 1171 27.05 19.71 -5.29
N LYS A 1172 27.80 18.93 -4.50
CA LYS A 1172 29.17 19.26 -4.07
C LYS A 1172 30.27 18.71 -4.98
N LEU A 1173 29.94 17.86 -5.95
CA LEU A 1173 30.91 17.13 -6.75
C LEU A 1173 30.82 17.56 -8.20
N ASP A 1174 31.96 17.77 -8.84
CA ASP A 1174 32.01 17.92 -10.28
C ASP A 1174 31.52 16.60 -10.92
N PRO A 1175 30.52 16.62 -11.81
CA PRO A 1175 30.07 15.42 -12.52
C PRO A 1175 31.20 14.68 -13.25
N ALA A 1176 32.24 15.37 -13.71
CA ALA A 1176 33.41 14.79 -14.37
C ALA A 1176 34.28 13.94 -13.41
N ASP A 1177 34.15 14.19 -12.11
CA ASP A 1177 34.92 13.56 -11.05
C ASP A 1177 34.28 12.26 -10.52
N LEU A 1178 33.06 11.94 -10.98
CA LEU A 1178 32.28 10.81 -10.51
C LEU A 1178 32.70 9.51 -11.20
N HIS A 1179 33.12 8.52 -10.41
CA HIS A 1179 33.37 7.16 -10.90
C HIS A 1179 32.08 6.33 -10.85
N TRP A 1180 31.65 5.79 -11.99
CA TRP A 1180 30.46 4.95 -12.13
C TRP A 1180 30.84 3.52 -12.53
N ARG A 1181 30.16 2.55 -11.93
CA ARG A 1181 30.34 1.12 -12.22
C ARG A 1181 28.99 0.43 -12.36
N HIS A 1182 28.97 -0.71 -13.03
CA HIS A 1182 27.83 -1.62 -13.08
C HIS A 1182 28.19 -2.96 -12.44
N VAL A 1183 27.18 -3.80 -12.23
CA VAL A 1183 27.33 -5.15 -11.68
C VAL A 1183 28.26 -6.04 -12.53
N GLY A 1184 29.03 -6.93 -11.90
CA GLY A 1184 29.87 -7.91 -12.59
C GLY A 1184 29.05 -8.93 -13.42
N PRO A 1185 29.72 -9.73 -14.28
CA PRO A 1185 29.03 -10.70 -15.13
C PRO A 1185 28.41 -11.89 -14.36
N GLY A 1186 28.92 -12.23 -13.17
CA GLY A 1186 28.45 -13.36 -12.37
C GLY A 1186 26.96 -13.24 -11.95
N PRO A 1187 26.55 -12.14 -11.28
CA PRO A 1187 25.16 -11.92 -10.89
C PRO A 1187 24.21 -11.85 -12.08
N LEU A 1188 24.63 -11.27 -13.21
CA LEU A 1188 23.83 -11.24 -14.44
C LEU A 1188 23.66 -12.64 -15.04
N GLY A 1189 24.65 -13.52 -14.89
CA GLY A 1189 24.54 -14.92 -15.28
C GLY A 1189 23.45 -15.69 -14.54
N LEU A 1190 23.06 -15.26 -13.32
CA LEU A 1190 21.96 -15.88 -12.57
C LEU A 1190 20.60 -15.71 -13.28
N LEU A 1191 20.44 -14.65 -14.08
CA LEU A 1191 19.20 -14.37 -14.79
C LEU A 1191 18.86 -15.42 -15.86
N ALA A 1192 19.87 -16.13 -16.38
CA ALA A 1192 19.70 -17.16 -17.40
C ALA A 1192 19.22 -18.50 -16.82
N LEU A 1193 19.20 -18.66 -15.49
CA LEU A 1193 18.80 -19.90 -14.83
C LEU A 1193 17.27 -20.00 -14.76
N ASP A 1194 16.70 -21.06 -15.36
CA ASP A 1194 15.29 -21.47 -15.23
C ASP A 1194 14.23 -20.36 -15.40
N GLY A 1195 14.52 -19.35 -16.23
CA GLY A 1195 13.63 -18.21 -16.44
C GLY A 1195 13.46 -17.31 -15.21
N PHE A 1196 14.46 -17.24 -14.32
CA PHE A 1196 14.50 -16.39 -13.13
C PHE A 1196 14.23 -14.91 -13.46
N ASP A 1197 14.72 -14.44 -14.61
CA ASP A 1197 14.47 -13.11 -15.15
C ASP A 1197 12.99 -12.83 -15.38
N VAL A 1198 12.28 -13.73 -16.08
CA VAL A 1198 10.88 -13.54 -16.48
C VAL A 1198 9.91 -13.93 -15.36
N ASN A 1199 10.14 -15.06 -14.69
CA ASN A 1199 9.18 -15.67 -13.78
C ASN A 1199 9.24 -15.08 -12.36
N ILE A 1200 10.42 -14.66 -11.90
CA ILE A 1200 10.64 -14.26 -10.50
C ILE A 1200 10.85 -12.75 -10.40
N LEU A 1201 11.79 -12.20 -11.17
CA LEU A 1201 12.06 -10.77 -11.14
C LEU A 1201 11.10 -9.97 -12.02
N SER A 1202 10.38 -10.66 -12.91
CA SER A 1202 9.65 -10.15 -14.08
C SER A 1202 10.37 -8.98 -14.76
N VAL A 1203 11.69 -9.14 -14.91
CA VAL A 1203 12.43 -8.32 -15.84
C VAL A 1203 12.11 -8.87 -17.22
N CYS A 1204 11.23 -8.18 -17.94
CA CYS A 1204 10.86 -8.58 -19.28
C CYS A 1204 12.11 -8.61 -20.18
N ARG A 1205 12.20 -9.61 -21.07
CA ARG A 1205 13.07 -9.52 -22.25
C ARG A 1205 12.51 -8.42 -23.14
N PHE A 1206 12.89 -7.17 -22.86
CA PHE A 1206 12.38 -6.02 -23.60
C PHE A 1206 12.58 -6.22 -25.11
N THR A 1207 13.67 -6.87 -25.54
CA THR A 1207 14.07 -7.08 -26.94
C THR A 1207 13.20 -8.03 -27.77
N GLU A 1208 12.61 -9.09 -27.21
CA GLU A 1208 11.86 -10.08 -28.03
C GLU A 1208 10.46 -9.61 -28.48
N CYS A 1209 9.92 -8.56 -27.84
CA CYS A 1209 8.66 -7.95 -28.22
C CYS A 1209 8.80 -6.87 -29.33
N PHE A 1210 10.01 -6.42 -29.66
CA PHE A 1210 10.21 -5.38 -30.67
C PHE A 1210 10.11 -5.91 -32.11
N ASP A 1211 10.57 -7.13 -32.38
CA ASP A 1211 10.65 -7.64 -33.77
C ASP A 1211 9.49 -8.56 -34.18
N LYS A 1212 8.77 -9.17 -33.24
CA LYS A 1212 7.75 -10.19 -33.56
C LYS A 1212 6.33 -9.66 -33.80
N LEU A 1213 6.04 -8.41 -33.44
CA LEU A 1213 4.71 -7.81 -33.62
C LEU A 1213 4.53 -7.09 -34.97
N ASP A 1214 5.62 -6.66 -35.63
CA ASP A 1214 5.56 -6.00 -36.94
C ASP A 1214 5.28 -6.94 -38.13
N ILE A 1215 5.31 -8.27 -37.91
CA ILE A 1215 5.10 -9.25 -38.99
C ILE A 1215 3.64 -9.73 -39.09
N SER A 1216 2.77 -9.46 -38.10
CA SER A 1216 1.38 -9.99 -38.11
C SER A 1216 0.27 -9.00 -38.48
N ILE A 1217 0.58 -7.73 -38.77
CA ILE A 1217 -0.44 -6.70 -39.09
C ILE A 1217 -0.73 -6.61 -40.61
N ASN A 1218 -0.06 -7.40 -41.45
CA ASN A 1218 -0.31 -7.48 -42.90
C ASN A 1218 -1.01 -8.78 -43.35
N ARG A 1219 -1.98 -9.29 -42.58
CA ARG A 1219 -3.00 -10.23 -43.07
C ARG A 1219 -4.37 -9.99 -42.47
#